data_AF-A0AAV8SUK2-F1
#
_entry.id   AF-A0AAV8SUK2-F1
#
_cell.length_a   1.000
_cell.length_b   1.000
_cell.length_c   1.000
_cell.angle_alpha   90.00
_cell.angle_beta   90.00
_cell.angle_gamma   90.00
#
_symmetry.space_group_name_H-M   'P 1'
#
loop_
_entity.id
_entity.type
_entity.pdbx_description
1 polymer ?
#
loop_
_entity_poly.entity_id
_entity_poly.type
_entity_poly.pdbx_seq_one_letter_code
_entity_poly.pdbx_strand_id
1 'polypeptide(L)'
;MWHAVSRIITSLSAVTLLFVFLIFSSEGSISAGFAAVSLYYCEVQRKKKSKLGEKISLFAIFSSGEGRFPTLEIWGMETGKVLEVTAVEALGKGFDLSGDFRLKFAKEIKSEGGGRLVVLDESRKGNIVIPGGITIPNISEDIRCDKGDRIRFKSDVLEFNQMSELLNQKSSIQGKVPSGYLNSIFDLSGDWLRDAAETKYLAFDGYFISLYYLHLTASPLILQNKVKKSVPPHWDPASLARFIRTYGTHIIVGLAVGGQDVICVRQKPSSPIPPAELRRHLEDLGDFLFSDRRSPSLLQRNARNDRQKVPEVFSRILRSNTLQLTSITETSSKDGLTIVCSKRGGDVFSHDHSSWLQTVPAKPEAILFKFVPITSLLTGVPGSGYLSHAINLYLRYKPAPEDLQYFLEFQVPKQWAPMFCELPLRHQRKNSCPALRFSFLGPKINVSSAQVSSDQKPVVGLRLFLEGKKCNRLALHLQHLSSPPNIMTIPSANTSICRPCQWRGSDDYKSSEQFLEAVRWKRYSKVCTTVVKHDPNWMQDTTGVFIVTGAQLLSKGKWPNVVLHLRLLFKNLPNCSIRKTEWAAAPEGTHKSSFLTNLSTTFTFTRHTVGVPEKQAPATLNSGVYPDGPPVPVRSGKLLKYVETAEVVRGPHDAPGHWLVTAAKLVTDGGKIGLHVKFALLDYP
;
A
#
# COMPACT_ATOMS: atom_id res chain seq x y z
N MET A 1 -12.16 -25.86 -42.53
CA MET A 1 -10.91 -25.08 -42.66
C MET A 1 -9.91 -25.36 -41.53
N TRP A 2 -10.29 -25.21 -40.24
CA TRP A 2 -9.40 -25.47 -39.09
C TRP A 2 -8.84 -26.90 -38.98
N HIS A 3 -9.63 -27.92 -39.33
CA HIS A 3 -9.15 -29.30 -39.35
C HIS A 3 -8.13 -29.62 -40.47
N ALA A 4 -8.14 -28.86 -41.57
CA ALA A 4 -7.17 -29.00 -42.65
C ALA A 4 -5.82 -28.33 -42.28
N VAL A 5 -5.89 -27.18 -41.60
CA VAL A 5 -4.70 -26.46 -41.10
C VAL A 5 -3.95 -27.27 -40.04
N SER A 6 -4.68 -27.95 -39.14
CA SER A 6 -4.09 -28.81 -38.12
C SER A 6 -3.25 -29.98 -38.68
N ARG A 7 -3.65 -30.55 -39.82
CA ARG A 7 -2.92 -31.64 -40.48
C ARG A 7 -1.70 -31.19 -41.28
N ILE A 8 -1.67 -29.94 -41.74
CA ILE A 8 -0.53 -29.39 -42.50
C ILE A 8 0.61 -28.99 -41.53
N ILE A 9 0.27 -28.49 -40.33
CA ILE A 9 1.26 -28.04 -39.34
C ILE A 9 2.05 -29.21 -38.74
N THR A 10 1.48 -30.41 -38.68
CA THR A 10 2.14 -31.60 -38.10
C THR A 10 3.20 -32.25 -38.99
N SER A 11 3.32 -31.87 -40.27
CA SER A 11 4.33 -32.42 -41.20
C SER A 11 5.53 -31.48 -41.47
N LEU A 12 5.52 -30.26 -40.91
CA LEU A 12 6.51 -29.24 -41.21
C LEU A 12 7.69 -29.24 -40.22
N SER A 13 8.90 -29.03 -40.74
CA SER A 13 10.13 -28.93 -39.93
C SER A 13 10.15 -27.64 -39.09
N ALA A 14 10.94 -27.61 -38.01
CA ALA A 14 11.07 -26.46 -37.11
C ALA A 14 11.47 -25.16 -37.84
N VAL A 15 12.26 -25.26 -38.91
CA VAL A 15 12.69 -24.12 -39.73
C VAL A 15 11.51 -23.53 -40.52
N THR A 16 10.56 -24.35 -40.94
CA THR A 16 9.38 -23.92 -41.69
C THR A 16 8.33 -23.27 -40.78
N LEU A 17 8.22 -23.71 -39.53
CA LEU A 17 7.39 -23.07 -38.49
C LEU A 17 7.89 -21.68 -38.11
N LEU A 18 9.21 -21.45 -38.14
CA LEU A 18 9.80 -20.12 -37.92
C LEU A 18 9.44 -19.14 -39.04
N PHE A 19 9.42 -19.62 -40.29
CA PHE A 19 8.99 -18.83 -41.45
C PHE A 19 7.49 -18.48 -41.38
N VAL A 20 6.65 -19.42 -40.95
CA VAL A 20 5.21 -19.16 -40.74
C VAL A 20 4.99 -18.11 -39.64
N PHE A 21 5.77 -18.16 -38.55
CA PHE A 21 5.69 -17.17 -37.46
C PHE A 21 6.10 -15.76 -37.91
N LEU A 22 7.10 -15.65 -38.79
CA LEU A 22 7.54 -14.38 -39.37
C LEU A 22 6.48 -13.78 -40.33
N ILE A 23 5.85 -14.62 -41.15
CA ILE A 23 4.79 -14.18 -42.08
C ILE A 23 3.55 -13.68 -41.33
N PHE A 24 3.10 -14.37 -40.28
CA PHE A 24 1.95 -13.93 -39.47
C PHE A 24 2.27 -12.75 -38.54
N SER A 25 3.54 -12.53 -38.19
CA SER A 25 3.97 -11.33 -37.46
C SER A 25 4.00 -10.07 -38.34
N SER A 26 4.23 -10.18 -39.65
CA SER A 26 4.17 -9.02 -40.55
C SER A 26 2.74 -8.56 -40.88
N GLU A 27 1.74 -9.43 -40.73
CA GLU A 27 0.32 -9.11 -40.99
C GLU A 27 -0.48 -8.74 -39.72
N GLY A 28 0.19 -8.55 -38.58
CA GLY A 28 -0.43 -8.03 -37.35
C GLY A 28 -1.27 -9.02 -36.54
N SER A 29 -1.32 -10.30 -36.91
CA SER A 29 -2.07 -11.34 -36.18
C SER A 29 -1.17 -12.13 -35.24
N ILE A 30 -0.72 -11.48 -34.17
CA ILE A 30 0.22 -12.04 -33.19
C ILE A 30 -0.36 -13.26 -32.45
N SER A 31 -1.68 -13.32 -32.24
CA SER A 31 -2.31 -14.41 -31.47
C SER A 31 -2.26 -15.77 -32.19
N ALA A 32 -2.30 -15.78 -33.53
CA ALA A 32 -2.24 -17.01 -34.32
C ALA A 32 -0.83 -17.64 -34.31
N GLY A 33 0.22 -16.81 -34.32
CA GLY A 33 1.60 -17.26 -34.18
C GLY A 33 1.86 -17.95 -32.84
N PHE A 34 1.39 -17.36 -31.74
CA PHE A 34 1.55 -17.93 -30.40
C PHE A 34 0.81 -19.27 -30.21
N ALA A 35 -0.35 -19.44 -30.85
CA ALA A 35 -1.08 -20.71 -30.83
C ALA A 35 -0.30 -21.83 -31.56
N ALA A 36 0.36 -21.52 -32.68
CA ALA A 36 1.15 -22.49 -33.43
C ALA A 36 2.40 -22.96 -32.64
N VAL A 37 3.10 -22.03 -31.97
CA VAL A 37 4.27 -22.36 -31.12
C VAL A 37 3.85 -23.18 -29.89
N SER A 38 2.70 -22.84 -29.29
CA SER A 38 2.15 -23.59 -28.15
C SER A 38 1.77 -25.03 -28.51
N LEU A 39 1.19 -25.26 -29.69
CA LEU A 39 0.86 -26.59 -30.18
C LEU A 39 2.12 -27.42 -30.50
N TYR A 40 3.14 -26.82 -31.11
CA TYR A 40 4.41 -27.50 -31.36
C TYR A 40 5.13 -27.88 -30.05
N TYR A 41 5.15 -26.99 -29.06
CA TYR A 41 5.74 -27.27 -27.75
C TYR A 41 5.00 -28.40 -27.01
N CYS A 42 3.67 -28.40 -27.04
CA CYS A 42 2.86 -29.49 -26.48
C CYS A 42 3.19 -30.85 -27.11
N GLU A 43 3.38 -30.92 -28.43
CA GLU A 43 3.62 -32.18 -29.13
C GLU A 43 5.07 -32.70 -28.93
N VAL A 44 6.07 -31.81 -28.86
CA VAL A 44 7.45 -32.16 -28.50
C VAL A 44 7.52 -32.70 -27.07
N GLN A 45 6.78 -32.11 -26.13
CA GLN A 45 6.70 -32.61 -24.75
C GLN A 45 5.90 -33.92 -24.65
N ARG A 46 4.91 -34.14 -25.52
CA ARG A 46 4.18 -35.42 -25.63
C ARG A 46 5.08 -36.56 -26.10
N LYS A 47 5.98 -36.30 -27.06
CA LYS A 47 7.00 -37.28 -27.50
C LYS A 47 8.10 -37.51 -26.46
N LYS A 48 8.46 -36.52 -25.63
CA LYS A 48 9.34 -36.72 -24.46
C LYS A 48 8.67 -37.53 -23.34
N LYS A 49 7.35 -37.38 -23.16
CA LYS A 49 6.52 -38.13 -22.18
C LYS A 49 6.51 -39.65 -22.36
N SER A 50 6.82 -40.18 -23.54
CA SER A 50 6.84 -41.64 -23.76
C SER A 50 8.15 -42.30 -23.31
N LYS A 51 9.18 -41.54 -22.89
CA LYS A 51 10.50 -42.07 -22.53
C LYS A 51 10.85 -41.97 -21.03
N LEU A 52 10.11 -41.22 -20.23
CA LEU A 52 10.42 -41.01 -18.81
C LEU A 52 9.13 -41.12 -17.99
N GLY A 53 8.94 -42.28 -17.34
CA GLY A 53 7.70 -42.67 -16.66
C GLY A 53 7.42 -41.96 -15.33
N GLU A 54 7.46 -40.62 -15.29
CA GLU A 54 7.09 -39.83 -14.11
C GLU A 54 6.06 -38.73 -14.46
N LYS A 55 5.00 -38.64 -13.66
CA LYS A 55 3.91 -37.68 -13.85
C LYS A 55 4.25 -36.34 -13.18
N ILE A 56 4.77 -35.38 -13.94
CA ILE A 56 4.77 -33.96 -13.56
C ILE A 56 3.60 -33.28 -14.29
N SER A 57 2.72 -32.60 -13.55
CA SER A 57 1.61 -31.81 -14.11
C SER A 57 2.00 -30.33 -14.07
N LEU A 58 2.32 -29.73 -15.23
CA LEU A 58 2.47 -28.28 -15.35
C LEU A 58 1.12 -27.67 -15.76
N PHE A 59 0.64 -26.69 -14.98
CA PHE A 59 -0.40 -25.76 -15.39
C PHE A 59 0.23 -24.39 -15.67
N ALA A 60 0.03 -23.85 -16.87
CA ALA A 60 0.29 -22.45 -17.18
C ALA A 60 -1.04 -21.69 -17.15
N ILE A 61 -1.15 -20.68 -16.31
CA ILE A 61 -2.29 -19.75 -16.30
C ILE A 61 -1.80 -18.43 -16.90
N PHE A 62 -2.42 -17.99 -18.00
CA PHE A 62 -2.21 -16.66 -18.56
C PHE A 62 -3.32 -15.73 -18.06
N SER A 63 -2.96 -14.63 -17.38
CA SER A 63 -3.88 -13.54 -17.05
C SER A 63 -3.68 -12.41 -18.06
N SER A 64 -4.74 -12.03 -18.76
CA SER A 64 -4.74 -10.87 -19.67
C SER A 64 -5.06 -9.59 -18.88
N GLY A 65 -4.02 -8.83 -18.53
CA GLY A 65 -4.14 -7.43 -18.12
C GLY A 65 -3.47 -6.55 -19.17
N GLU A 66 -4.13 -5.48 -19.60
CA GLU A 66 -3.63 -4.54 -20.59
C GLU A 66 -2.22 -4.03 -20.23
N GLY A 67 -1.26 -4.23 -21.14
CA GLY A 67 -0.08 -3.36 -21.27
C GLY A 67 1.27 -3.82 -20.70
N ARG A 68 1.50 -5.09 -20.31
CA ARG A 68 2.86 -5.59 -19.99
C ARG A 68 3.11 -7.00 -20.51
N PHE A 69 4.34 -7.25 -20.99
CA PHE A 69 4.84 -8.58 -21.32
C PHE A 69 4.68 -9.53 -20.12
N PRO A 70 4.14 -10.75 -20.28
CA PRO A 70 4.04 -11.71 -19.20
C PRO A 70 5.42 -12.29 -18.85
N THR A 71 5.84 -12.15 -17.60
CA THR A 71 6.97 -12.86 -17.02
C THR A 71 6.57 -14.33 -16.78
N LEU A 72 7.33 -15.26 -17.35
CA LEU A 72 7.12 -16.70 -17.16
C LEU A 72 7.78 -17.14 -15.83
N GLU A 73 7.03 -17.17 -14.73
CA GLU A 73 7.49 -17.85 -13.51
C GLU A 73 7.25 -19.36 -13.63
N ILE A 74 8.33 -20.13 -13.70
CA ILE A 74 8.29 -21.60 -13.68
C ILE A 74 8.18 -22.03 -12.21
N TRP A 75 6.97 -22.37 -11.78
CA TRP A 75 6.72 -22.98 -10.48
C TRP A 75 7.08 -24.48 -10.55
N GLY A 76 8.17 -24.87 -9.89
CA GLY A 76 8.39 -26.26 -9.53
C GLY A 76 7.40 -26.63 -8.43
N MET A 77 6.42 -27.49 -8.72
CA MET A 77 5.65 -28.12 -7.66
C MET A 77 6.60 -29.05 -6.89
N GLU A 78 6.98 -28.65 -5.68
CA GLU A 78 7.57 -29.56 -4.71
C GLU A 78 6.63 -30.75 -4.52
N THR A 79 7.19 -31.95 -4.62
CA THR A 79 6.52 -33.23 -4.36
C THR A 79 5.77 -33.15 -3.03
N GLY A 80 4.44 -33.28 -3.07
CA GLY A 80 3.53 -32.90 -1.99
C GLY A 80 3.81 -33.58 -0.66
N LYS A 81 4.42 -32.84 0.28
CA LYS A 81 4.38 -33.20 1.70
C LYS A 81 2.93 -33.14 2.18
N VAL A 82 2.55 -34.15 2.96
CA VAL A 82 1.26 -34.25 3.64
C VAL A 82 1.04 -32.99 4.52
N LEU A 83 -0.14 -32.38 4.46
CA LEU A 83 -0.45 -31.08 5.10
C LEU A 83 -0.07 -31.07 6.58
N GLU A 84 -0.38 -32.17 7.26
CA GLU A 84 -0.17 -32.40 8.68
C GLU A 84 1.32 -32.25 9.04
N VAL A 85 2.21 -32.79 8.20
CA VAL A 85 3.67 -32.66 8.36
C VAL A 85 4.10 -31.22 8.14
N THR A 86 3.59 -30.59 7.06
CA THR A 86 3.89 -29.19 6.74
C THR A 86 3.44 -28.24 7.86
N ALA A 87 2.30 -28.52 8.49
CA ALA A 87 1.77 -27.75 9.61
C ALA A 87 2.69 -27.85 10.83
N VAL A 88 3.12 -29.06 11.21
CA VAL A 88 4.09 -29.26 12.32
C VAL A 88 5.45 -28.63 12.01
N GLU A 89 5.92 -28.71 10.76
CA GLU A 89 7.16 -28.07 10.34
C GLU A 89 7.05 -26.53 10.35
N ALA A 90 5.86 -25.96 10.15
CA ALA A 90 5.65 -24.51 10.15
C ALA A 90 5.81 -23.86 11.53
N LEU A 91 5.58 -24.60 12.62
CA LEU A 91 5.80 -24.08 13.97
C LEU A 91 7.26 -23.70 14.18
N GLY A 92 7.48 -22.49 14.69
CA GLY A 92 8.78 -21.90 14.89
C GLY A 92 9.38 -21.25 13.64
N LYS A 93 8.72 -21.28 12.48
CA LYS A 93 9.14 -20.54 11.28
C LYS A 93 8.73 -19.08 11.33
N GLY A 94 9.41 -18.28 10.52
CA GLY A 94 9.11 -16.87 10.34
C GLY A 94 7.84 -16.65 9.53
N PHE A 95 7.20 -15.50 9.70
CA PHE A 95 6.00 -15.14 8.96
C PHE A 95 5.92 -13.63 8.74
N ASP A 96 5.36 -13.24 7.60
CA ASP A 96 5.09 -11.84 7.28
C ASP A 96 3.63 -11.52 7.56
N LEU A 97 3.38 -10.76 8.63
CA LEU A 97 2.04 -10.39 9.06
C LEU A 97 1.25 -9.56 8.03
N SER A 98 1.93 -8.91 7.09
CA SER A 98 1.26 -8.14 6.04
C SER A 98 0.55 -9.04 5.00
N GLY A 99 0.97 -10.31 4.88
CA GLY A 99 0.40 -11.29 3.97
C GLY A 99 -0.78 -12.09 4.54
N ASP A 100 -1.56 -12.73 3.66
CA ASP A 100 -2.63 -13.64 4.05
C ASP A 100 -2.06 -14.84 4.85
N PHE A 101 -2.76 -15.26 5.90
CA PHE A 101 -2.29 -16.29 6.82
C PHE A 101 -2.46 -17.68 6.21
N ARG A 102 -1.47 -18.16 5.46
CA ARG A 102 -1.44 -19.51 4.89
C ARG A 102 -0.08 -20.15 5.08
N LEU A 103 -0.06 -21.49 5.21
CA LEU A 103 1.17 -22.25 5.45
C LEU A 103 2.24 -22.01 4.38
N LYS A 104 1.84 -21.83 3.12
CA LYS A 104 2.76 -21.55 2.00
C LYS A 104 3.57 -20.26 2.15
N PHE A 105 3.14 -19.35 3.03
CA PHE A 105 3.85 -18.09 3.31
C PHE A 105 4.76 -18.16 4.54
N ALA A 106 4.83 -19.32 5.21
CA ALA A 106 5.82 -19.56 6.24
C ALA A 106 7.22 -19.47 5.65
N LYS A 107 8.08 -18.66 6.28
CA LYS A 107 9.44 -18.40 5.81
C LYS A 107 10.33 -19.58 6.17
N GLU A 108 10.85 -20.25 5.15
CA GLU A 108 11.81 -21.33 5.30
C GLU A 108 13.24 -20.82 5.15
N ILE A 109 14.08 -21.11 6.12
CA ILE A 109 15.53 -20.95 5.95
C ILE A 109 16.07 -22.23 5.33
N LYS A 110 16.69 -22.12 4.15
CA LYS A 110 17.51 -23.19 3.55
C LYS A 110 18.77 -23.38 4.39
N SER A 111 18.66 -24.09 5.50
CA SER A 111 19.78 -24.47 6.37
C SER A 111 19.45 -25.76 7.10
N GLU A 112 20.48 -26.50 7.49
CA GLU A 112 20.39 -27.68 8.36
C GLU A 112 19.58 -27.33 9.64
N GLY A 113 18.52 -28.08 9.93
CA GLY A 113 17.62 -27.85 11.08
C GLY A 113 16.16 -27.47 10.76
N GLY A 114 15.59 -27.93 9.65
CA GLY A 114 14.14 -27.84 9.39
C GLY A 114 13.59 -26.42 9.15
N GLY A 115 14.46 -25.44 8.90
CA GLY A 115 14.07 -24.07 8.51
C GLY A 115 13.47 -23.20 9.62
N ARG A 116 13.40 -23.68 10.87
CA ARG A 116 12.85 -22.92 12.02
C ARG A 116 13.77 -21.77 12.45
N LEU A 117 13.18 -20.73 13.04
CA LEU A 117 13.88 -19.58 13.62
C LEU A 117 14.20 -19.77 15.10
N VAL A 118 13.41 -20.58 15.79
CA VAL A 118 13.57 -20.92 17.20
C VAL A 118 14.33 -22.22 17.38
N VAL A 119 14.95 -22.37 18.55
CA VAL A 119 15.57 -23.62 19.00
C VAL A 119 14.50 -24.45 19.69
N LEU A 120 14.34 -25.70 19.25
CA LEU A 120 13.53 -26.72 19.91
C LEU A 120 14.45 -27.83 20.41
N ASP A 121 14.01 -28.59 21.41
CA ASP A 121 14.73 -29.74 21.90
C ASP A 121 14.64 -30.90 20.89
N GLU A 122 15.72 -31.12 20.14
CA GLU A 122 15.83 -32.21 19.17
C GLU A 122 16.35 -33.51 19.81
N SER A 123 16.73 -33.51 21.09
CA SER A 123 17.17 -34.72 21.80
C SER A 123 15.98 -35.59 22.23
N ARG A 124 14.86 -34.94 22.58
CA ARG A 124 13.61 -35.60 22.98
C ARG A 124 12.60 -35.52 21.86
N LYS A 125 12.48 -36.63 21.13
CA LYS A 125 11.53 -36.79 20.03
C LYS A 125 10.50 -37.85 20.37
N GLY A 126 9.24 -37.51 20.12
CA GLY A 126 8.11 -38.40 20.25
C GLY A 126 7.28 -38.46 18.97
N ASN A 127 6.19 -39.21 19.05
CA ASN A 127 5.20 -39.29 17.99
C ASN A 127 3.99 -38.44 18.37
N ILE A 128 3.51 -37.62 17.44
CA ILE A 128 2.25 -36.87 17.60
C ILE A 128 1.15 -37.62 16.88
N VAL A 129 0.07 -37.94 17.60
CA VAL A 129 -1.14 -38.52 17.03
C VAL A 129 -2.14 -37.39 16.76
N ILE A 130 -2.50 -37.21 15.50
CA ILE A 130 -3.47 -36.21 15.06
C ILE A 130 -4.86 -36.85 15.02
N PRO A 131 -5.93 -36.10 15.39
CA PRO A 131 -7.30 -36.55 15.18
C PRO A 131 -7.55 -37.01 13.74
N GLY A 132 -8.00 -38.27 13.58
CA GLY A 132 -8.06 -38.96 12.29
C GLY A 132 -7.11 -40.17 12.18
N GLY A 133 -6.29 -40.42 13.21
CA GLY A 133 -5.45 -41.63 13.31
C GLY A 133 -4.08 -41.51 12.66
N ILE A 134 -3.75 -40.35 12.10
CA ILE A 134 -2.45 -40.07 11.50
C ILE A 134 -1.42 -39.86 12.61
N THR A 135 -0.34 -40.63 12.58
CA THR A 135 0.78 -40.49 13.52
C THR A 135 1.97 -39.90 12.79
N ILE A 136 2.47 -38.76 13.27
CA ILE A 136 3.68 -38.13 12.76
C ILE A 136 4.84 -38.47 13.69
N PRO A 137 5.85 -39.23 13.21
CA PRO A 137 6.98 -39.60 14.03
C PRO A 137 8.05 -38.51 14.10
N ASN A 138 8.97 -38.65 15.06
CA ASN A 138 10.19 -37.85 15.18
C ASN A 138 9.96 -36.34 15.38
N ILE A 139 8.94 -35.98 16.15
CA ILE A 139 8.62 -34.58 16.49
C ILE A 139 9.14 -34.23 17.88
N SER A 140 9.72 -33.04 18.04
CA SER A 140 10.14 -32.52 19.35
C SER A 140 8.98 -32.49 20.35
N GLU A 141 9.24 -32.85 21.60
CA GLU A 141 8.25 -32.77 22.70
C GLU A 141 7.75 -31.34 22.97
N ASP A 142 8.48 -30.33 22.48
CA ASP A 142 8.10 -28.92 22.54
C ASP A 142 6.90 -28.57 21.63
N ILE A 143 6.42 -29.53 20.84
CA ILE A 143 5.24 -29.38 19.99
C ILE A 143 4.11 -30.23 20.55
N ARG A 144 2.96 -29.62 20.83
CA ARG A 144 1.76 -30.33 21.27
C ARG A 144 0.61 -30.18 20.28
N CYS A 145 -0.24 -31.21 20.27
CA CYS A 145 -1.46 -31.30 19.50
C CYS A 145 -2.64 -31.39 20.45
N ASP A 146 -3.47 -30.34 20.48
CA ASP A 146 -4.71 -30.30 21.25
C ASP A 146 -5.91 -30.61 20.35
N LYS A 147 -7.01 -31.00 21.01
CA LYS A 147 -8.30 -31.21 20.33
C LYS A 147 -8.79 -29.91 19.69
N GLY A 148 -9.31 -30.02 18.48
CA GLY A 148 -9.99 -28.93 17.80
C GLY A 148 -11.36 -28.61 18.40
N ASP A 149 -11.94 -27.53 17.91
CA ASP A 149 -13.27 -27.04 18.25
C ASP A 149 -14.05 -26.65 16.99
N ARG A 150 -15.38 -26.57 17.14
CA ARG A 150 -16.29 -26.20 16.05
C ARG A 150 -17.15 -25.06 16.54
N ILE A 151 -16.86 -23.85 16.07
CA ILE A 151 -17.48 -22.63 16.58
C ILE A 151 -18.08 -21.84 15.42
N ARG A 152 -19.37 -21.51 15.53
CA ARG A 152 -19.96 -20.41 14.76
C ARG A 152 -19.70 -19.12 15.52
N PHE A 153 -19.10 -18.15 14.86
CA PHE A 153 -18.81 -16.86 15.46
C PHE A 153 -19.45 -15.73 14.64
N LYS A 154 -20.28 -14.94 15.32
CA LYS A 154 -20.95 -13.76 14.77
C LYS A 154 -20.30 -12.52 15.38
N SER A 155 -19.74 -11.65 14.55
CA SER A 155 -19.16 -10.40 15.05
C SER A 155 -20.24 -9.33 15.27
N ASP A 156 -19.93 -8.36 16.12
CA ASP A 156 -20.66 -7.09 16.10
C ASP A 156 -20.35 -6.30 14.82
N VAL A 157 -21.11 -5.21 14.59
CA VAL A 157 -20.85 -4.25 13.52
C VAL A 157 -19.86 -3.23 14.05
N LEU A 158 -18.60 -3.33 13.59
CA LEU A 158 -17.46 -2.61 14.16
C LEU A 158 -16.86 -1.64 13.16
N GLU A 159 -16.23 -0.57 13.65
CA GLU A 159 -15.39 0.28 12.81
C GLU A 159 -14.12 -0.48 12.36
N PHE A 160 -13.46 0.02 11.31
CA PHE A 160 -12.28 -0.61 10.71
C PHE A 160 -11.20 -1.00 11.75
N ASN A 161 -10.82 -0.04 12.62
CA ASN A 161 -9.77 -0.26 13.62
C ASN A 161 -10.17 -1.29 14.69
N GLN A 162 -11.45 -1.30 15.09
CA GLN A 162 -11.98 -2.24 16.08
C GLN A 162 -12.03 -3.66 15.51
N MET A 163 -12.47 -3.81 14.26
CA MET A 163 -12.46 -5.11 13.57
C MET A 163 -11.03 -5.64 13.38
N SER A 164 -10.10 -4.76 13.00
CA SER A 164 -8.68 -5.12 12.91
C SER A 164 -8.15 -5.64 14.25
N GLU A 165 -8.45 -4.95 15.35
CA GLU A 165 -8.03 -5.35 16.69
C GLU A 165 -8.64 -6.69 17.10
N LEU A 166 -9.93 -6.92 16.83
CA LEU A 166 -10.61 -8.19 17.10
C LEU A 166 -9.93 -9.39 16.42
N LEU A 167 -9.59 -9.28 15.13
CA LEU A 167 -8.95 -10.37 14.40
C LEU A 167 -7.47 -10.56 14.79
N ASN A 168 -6.78 -9.47 15.10
CA ASN A 168 -5.40 -9.53 15.58
C ASN A 168 -5.33 -10.24 16.94
N GLN A 169 -6.25 -9.95 17.86
CA GLN A 169 -6.34 -10.61 19.16
C GLN A 169 -6.55 -12.13 19.02
N LYS A 170 -7.39 -12.59 18.09
CA LYS A 170 -7.54 -14.03 17.80
C LYS A 170 -6.21 -14.71 17.42
N SER A 171 -5.30 -13.95 16.82
CA SER A 171 -3.98 -14.41 16.39
C SER A 171 -2.86 -14.12 17.41
N SER A 172 -3.21 -13.72 18.64
CA SER A 172 -2.27 -13.32 19.71
C SER A 172 -1.41 -12.10 19.36
N ILE A 173 -1.92 -11.21 18.51
CA ILE A 173 -1.24 -9.98 18.10
C ILE A 173 -1.90 -8.79 18.80
N GLN A 174 -1.07 -7.86 19.28
CA GLN A 174 -1.54 -6.63 19.89
C GLN A 174 -1.57 -5.49 18.87
N GLY A 175 -2.54 -4.58 19.03
CA GLY A 175 -2.64 -3.35 18.27
C GLY A 175 -3.61 -3.38 17.09
N LYS A 176 -3.71 -2.21 16.44
CA LYS A 176 -4.76 -1.87 15.45
C LYS A 176 -4.29 -1.94 14.00
N VAL A 177 -3.03 -2.34 13.77
CA VAL A 177 -2.49 -2.44 12.42
C VAL A 177 -3.14 -3.64 11.73
N PRO A 178 -3.80 -3.46 10.58
CA PRO A 178 -4.51 -4.56 9.93
C PRO A 178 -3.55 -5.63 9.43
N SER A 179 -3.85 -6.88 9.76
CA SER A 179 -3.13 -8.04 9.24
C SER A 179 -3.53 -8.35 7.80
N GLY A 180 -2.69 -9.12 7.09
CA GLY A 180 -3.04 -9.60 5.76
C GLY A 180 -4.24 -10.56 5.77
N TYR A 181 -4.53 -11.20 6.91
CA TYR A 181 -5.75 -11.98 7.09
C TYR A 181 -7.02 -11.13 7.03
N LEU A 182 -7.06 -9.99 7.74
CA LEU A 182 -8.16 -9.02 7.63
C LEU A 182 -8.36 -8.60 6.17
N ASN A 183 -7.26 -8.28 5.48
CA ASN A 183 -7.32 -7.87 4.09
C ASN A 183 -7.89 -8.96 3.19
N SER A 184 -7.49 -10.21 3.41
CA SER A 184 -7.95 -11.35 2.61
C SER A 184 -9.44 -11.66 2.80
N ILE A 185 -9.97 -11.60 4.03
CA ILE A 185 -11.37 -12.00 4.28
C ILE A 185 -12.39 -10.90 3.93
N PHE A 186 -11.95 -9.64 3.92
CA PHE A 186 -12.80 -8.48 3.58
C PHE A 186 -12.53 -7.93 2.18
N ASP A 187 -11.64 -8.55 1.40
CA ASP A 187 -11.26 -8.12 0.04
C ASP A 187 -10.77 -6.65 0.01
N LEU A 188 -9.83 -6.33 0.92
CA LEU A 188 -9.23 -5.00 1.06
C LEU A 188 -7.94 -4.89 0.26
N SER A 189 -7.60 -3.66 -0.15
CA SER A 189 -6.45 -3.43 -1.04
C SER A 189 -5.09 -3.58 -0.34
N GLY A 190 -5.05 -3.38 0.98
CA GLY A 190 -3.83 -3.41 1.78
C GLY A 190 -3.23 -2.04 2.05
N ASP A 191 -3.63 -1.01 1.30
CA ASP A 191 -3.45 0.40 1.67
C ASP A 191 -4.47 0.78 2.73
N TRP A 192 -4.12 0.46 3.98
CA TRP A 192 -5.08 0.49 5.06
C TRP A 192 -5.63 1.88 5.37
N LEU A 193 -4.91 2.95 5.05
CA LEU A 193 -5.40 4.31 5.31
C LEU A 193 -6.55 4.63 4.37
N ARG A 194 -6.42 4.28 3.09
CA ARG A 194 -7.49 4.40 2.10
C ARG A 194 -8.62 3.42 2.41
N ASP A 195 -8.30 2.16 2.69
CA ASP A 195 -9.30 1.14 3.02
C ASP A 195 -10.15 1.55 4.24
N ALA A 196 -9.52 2.14 5.27
CA ALA A 196 -10.20 2.67 6.44
C ALA A 196 -11.05 3.91 6.11
N ALA A 197 -10.57 4.82 5.26
CA ALA A 197 -11.34 5.99 4.84
C ALA A 197 -12.58 5.62 3.99
N GLU A 198 -12.48 4.56 3.19
CA GLU A 198 -13.56 4.05 2.34
C GLU A 198 -14.54 3.12 3.08
N THR A 199 -14.25 2.76 4.33
CA THR A 199 -15.02 1.80 5.13
C THR A 199 -15.59 2.46 6.38
N LYS A 200 -16.92 2.42 6.52
CA LYS A 200 -17.62 2.86 7.73
C LYS A 200 -17.65 1.75 8.78
N TYR A 201 -18.16 0.59 8.40
CA TYR A 201 -18.33 -0.55 9.29
C TYR A 201 -17.99 -1.87 8.59
N LEU A 202 -17.52 -2.82 9.39
CA LEU A 202 -17.21 -4.20 9.03
C LEU A 202 -17.96 -5.15 9.96
N ALA A 203 -18.45 -6.26 9.42
CA ALA A 203 -19.05 -7.35 10.20
C ALA A 203 -18.85 -8.69 9.49
N PHE A 204 -18.86 -9.79 10.24
CA PHE A 204 -18.82 -11.14 9.67
C PHE A 204 -19.62 -12.15 10.50
N ASP A 205 -20.12 -13.19 9.83
CA ASP A 205 -20.72 -14.40 10.42
C ASP A 205 -20.07 -15.60 9.74
N GLY A 206 -19.49 -16.51 10.52
CA GLY A 206 -18.82 -17.67 9.94
C GLY A 206 -18.63 -18.84 10.89
N TYR A 207 -18.47 -20.01 10.30
CA TYR A 207 -18.04 -21.22 10.97
C TYR A 207 -16.53 -21.37 10.89
N PHE A 208 -15.91 -21.63 12.03
CA PHE A 208 -14.50 -21.96 12.18
C PHE A 208 -14.42 -23.36 12.79
N ILE A 209 -14.00 -24.33 11.99
CA ILE A 209 -13.94 -25.74 12.35
C ILE A 209 -12.49 -26.14 12.41
N SER A 210 -11.94 -26.10 13.62
CA SER A 210 -10.63 -26.68 13.91
C SER A 210 -10.80 -28.18 14.15
N LEU A 211 -10.07 -29.00 13.42
CA LEU A 211 -9.96 -30.43 13.69
C LEU A 211 -8.98 -30.68 14.84
N TYR A 212 -7.90 -29.90 14.86
CA TYR A 212 -6.86 -29.95 15.88
C TYR A 212 -6.07 -28.64 15.93
N TYR A 213 -5.46 -28.39 17.08
CA TYR A 213 -4.58 -27.24 17.31
C TYR A 213 -3.15 -27.71 17.55
N LEU A 214 -2.20 -27.16 16.80
CA LEU A 214 -0.78 -27.36 17.02
C LEU A 214 -0.18 -26.12 17.67
N HIS A 215 0.64 -26.27 18.70
CA HIS A 215 1.30 -25.14 19.35
C HIS A 215 2.65 -25.52 19.96
N LEU A 216 3.50 -24.51 20.12
CA LEU A 216 4.77 -24.61 20.83
C LEU A 216 4.56 -24.47 22.34
N THR A 217 5.19 -25.35 23.12
CA THR A 217 5.21 -25.33 24.59
C THR A 217 6.55 -24.91 25.17
N ALA A 218 7.59 -24.79 24.33
CA ALA A 218 8.90 -24.32 24.74
C ALA A 218 8.81 -22.94 25.44
N SER A 219 9.30 -22.87 26.68
CA SER A 219 9.33 -21.65 27.48
C SER A 219 10.64 -21.60 28.28
N PRO A 220 11.49 -20.57 28.08
CA PRO A 220 11.34 -19.47 27.13
C PRO A 220 11.58 -19.90 25.67
N LEU A 221 10.93 -19.23 24.71
CA LEU A 221 11.27 -19.38 23.29
C LEU A 221 12.61 -18.69 23.00
N ILE A 222 13.56 -19.44 22.43
CA ILE A 222 14.91 -18.93 22.13
C ILE A 222 15.15 -18.90 20.62
N LEU A 223 15.52 -17.74 20.08
CA LEU A 223 15.96 -17.62 18.69
C LEU A 223 17.31 -18.29 18.45
N GLN A 224 17.45 -18.94 17.29
CA GLN A 224 18.71 -19.51 16.84
C GLN A 224 19.80 -18.43 16.72
N ASN A 225 21.04 -18.78 17.08
CA ASN A 225 22.17 -17.84 17.06
C ASN A 225 22.42 -17.22 15.68
N LYS A 226 22.13 -17.95 14.60
CA LYS A 226 22.23 -17.43 13.22
C LYS A 226 21.30 -16.25 12.97
N VAL A 227 20.09 -16.27 13.54
CA VAL A 227 19.09 -15.20 13.41
C VAL A 227 19.49 -14.01 14.28
N LYS A 228 20.01 -14.25 15.50
CA LYS A 228 20.53 -13.17 16.36
C LYS A 228 21.70 -12.44 15.70
N LYS A 229 22.61 -13.18 15.06
CA LYS A 229 23.78 -12.62 14.36
C LYS A 229 23.44 -11.86 13.08
N SER A 230 22.27 -12.10 12.49
CA SER A 230 21.84 -11.41 11.27
C SER A 230 21.15 -10.06 11.54
N VAL A 231 20.92 -9.71 12.80
CA VAL A 231 20.40 -8.39 13.21
C VAL A 231 21.47 -7.32 12.95
N PRO A 232 21.18 -6.29 12.14
CA PRO A 232 22.13 -5.21 11.88
C PRO A 232 22.40 -4.38 13.15
N PRO A 233 23.67 -4.06 13.48
CA PRO A 233 24.00 -3.31 14.69
C PRO A 233 23.66 -1.81 14.61
N HIS A 234 23.49 -1.27 13.40
CA HIS A 234 23.11 0.12 13.13
C HIS A 234 21.96 0.18 12.11
N TRP A 235 21.42 1.38 11.88
CA TRP A 235 20.43 1.60 10.83
C TRP A 235 21.03 1.38 9.44
N ASP A 236 20.86 0.19 8.89
CA ASP A 236 21.23 -0.19 7.52
C ASP A 236 19.98 -0.68 6.77
N PRO A 237 19.34 0.18 5.96
CA PRO A 237 18.11 -0.14 5.23
C PRO A 237 18.18 -1.41 4.39
N ALA A 238 19.31 -1.69 3.72
CA ALA A 238 19.44 -2.87 2.87
C ALA A 238 19.45 -4.16 3.71
N SER A 239 20.23 -4.20 4.79
CA SER A 239 20.26 -5.36 5.68
C SER A 239 18.97 -5.52 6.49
N LEU A 240 18.32 -4.43 6.89
CA LEU A 240 17.02 -4.45 7.56
C LEU A 240 15.91 -5.00 6.64
N ALA A 241 15.83 -4.51 5.41
CA ALA A 241 14.89 -5.00 4.41
C ALA A 241 15.14 -6.49 4.10
N ARG A 242 16.41 -6.89 3.94
CA ARG A 242 16.81 -8.29 3.76
C ARG A 242 16.37 -9.16 4.94
N PHE A 243 16.58 -8.70 6.18
CA PHE A 243 16.15 -9.42 7.38
C PHE A 243 14.64 -9.66 7.38
N ILE A 244 13.83 -8.62 7.14
CA ILE A 244 12.36 -8.72 7.11
C ILE A 244 11.91 -9.69 6.01
N ARG A 245 12.51 -9.60 4.81
CA ARG A 245 12.17 -10.48 3.69
C ARG A 245 12.49 -11.96 3.98
N THR A 246 13.64 -12.21 4.62
CA THR A 246 14.16 -13.55 4.90
C THR A 246 13.47 -14.21 6.10
N TYR A 247 13.34 -13.51 7.23
CA TYR A 247 12.83 -14.09 8.48
C TYR A 247 11.39 -13.69 8.79
N GLY A 248 10.81 -12.74 8.05
CA GLY A 248 9.49 -12.20 8.37
C GLY A 248 9.52 -11.21 9.53
N THR A 249 8.33 -10.86 10.00
CA THR A 249 8.11 -9.93 11.12
C THR A 249 7.75 -10.65 12.42
N HIS A 250 7.15 -11.83 12.30
CA HIS A 250 6.63 -12.62 13.42
C HIS A 250 7.05 -14.08 13.30
N ILE A 251 6.87 -14.84 14.37
CA ILE A 251 7.13 -16.28 14.43
C ILE A 251 5.81 -17.00 14.66
N ILE A 252 5.58 -18.09 13.94
CA ILE A 252 4.41 -18.95 14.13
C ILE A 252 4.62 -19.77 15.40
N VAL A 253 3.81 -19.54 16.43
CA VAL A 253 3.86 -20.29 17.70
C VAL A 253 2.68 -21.24 17.88
N GLY A 254 1.63 -21.07 17.09
CA GLY A 254 0.49 -21.97 17.08
C GLY A 254 -0.31 -21.86 15.79
N LEU A 255 -1.10 -22.89 15.49
CA LEU A 255 -1.98 -22.94 14.33
C LEU A 255 -3.14 -23.90 14.56
N ALA A 256 -4.25 -23.63 13.89
CA ALA A 256 -5.42 -24.50 13.85
C ALA A 256 -5.61 -25.04 12.43
N VAL A 257 -5.80 -26.34 12.30
CA VAL A 257 -6.00 -27.01 11.02
C VAL A 257 -7.42 -27.52 10.92
N GLY A 258 -8.11 -27.20 9.82
CA GLY A 258 -9.47 -27.62 9.55
C GLY A 258 -10.10 -26.85 8.40
N GLY A 259 -11.23 -26.19 8.63
CA GLY A 259 -11.93 -25.42 7.59
C GLY A 259 -12.68 -24.21 8.16
N GLN A 260 -12.84 -23.17 7.35
CA GLN A 260 -13.68 -22.03 7.67
C GLN A 260 -14.59 -21.66 6.50
N ASP A 261 -15.79 -21.21 6.83
CA ASP A 261 -16.81 -20.73 5.90
C ASP A 261 -17.38 -19.44 6.47
N VAL A 262 -17.03 -18.30 5.87
CA VAL A 262 -17.22 -16.97 6.46
C VAL A 262 -17.90 -16.04 5.46
N ILE A 263 -18.91 -15.31 5.95
CA ILE A 263 -19.60 -14.25 5.23
C ILE A 263 -19.22 -12.92 5.87
N CYS A 264 -18.59 -12.06 5.11
CA CYS A 264 -18.13 -10.74 5.51
C CYS A 264 -18.98 -9.67 4.84
N VAL A 265 -19.20 -8.55 5.54
CA VAL A 265 -19.89 -7.37 5.02
C VAL A 265 -19.03 -6.15 5.27
N ARG A 266 -18.83 -5.36 4.20
CA ARG A 266 -18.17 -4.06 4.22
C ARG A 266 -19.18 -2.98 3.85
N GLN A 267 -19.34 -2.00 4.73
CA GLN A 267 -20.23 -0.86 4.53
C GLN A 267 -19.44 0.41 4.25
N LYS A 268 -19.79 1.13 3.19
CA LYS A 268 -19.21 2.43 2.83
C LYS A 268 -19.81 3.57 3.67
N PRO A 269 -19.07 4.69 3.89
CA PRO A 269 -19.57 5.89 4.57
C PRO A 269 -20.88 6.46 4.01
N SER A 270 -21.11 6.31 2.70
CA SER A 270 -22.30 6.79 2.00
C SER A 270 -23.56 5.94 2.23
N SER A 271 -23.45 4.76 2.85
CA SER A 271 -24.57 3.86 3.06
C SER A 271 -25.58 4.41 4.08
N PRO A 272 -26.90 4.40 3.78
CA PRO A 272 -27.94 4.86 4.70
C PRO A 272 -28.34 3.82 5.75
N ILE A 273 -27.84 2.58 5.66
CA ILE A 273 -28.31 1.45 6.48
C ILE A 273 -27.75 1.55 7.91
N PRO A 274 -28.58 1.48 8.95
CA PRO A 274 -28.11 1.54 10.33
C PRO A 274 -27.45 0.21 10.77
N PRO A 275 -26.48 0.24 11.71
CA PRO A 275 -25.75 -0.97 12.16
C PRO A 275 -26.64 -2.11 12.66
N ALA A 276 -27.73 -1.82 13.39
CA ALA A 276 -28.65 -2.83 13.91
C ALA A 276 -29.45 -3.54 12.81
N GLU A 277 -29.69 -2.88 11.69
CA GLU A 277 -30.33 -3.49 10.52
C GLU A 277 -29.31 -4.29 9.71
N LEU A 278 -28.09 -3.77 9.53
CA LEU A 278 -26.99 -4.48 8.88
C LEU A 278 -26.68 -5.82 9.56
N ARG A 279 -26.62 -5.80 10.89
CA ARG A 279 -26.41 -7.00 11.71
C ARG A 279 -27.49 -8.05 11.46
N ARG A 280 -28.77 -7.65 11.51
CA ARG A 280 -29.90 -8.56 11.26
C ARG A 280 -29.86 -9.16 9.87
N HIS A 281 -29.59 -8.35 8.83
CA HIS A 281 -29.48 -8.86 7.46
C HIS A 281 -28.33 -9.88 7.30
N LEU A 282 -27.19 -9.64 7.97
CA LEU A 282 -26.07 -10.58 7.97
C LEU A 282 -26.41 -11.88 8.72
N GLU A 283 -27.05 -11.79 9.89
CA GLU A 283 -27.48 -12.96 10.66
C GLU A 283 -28.49 -13.82 9.88
N ASP A 284 -29.49 -13.19 9.26
CA ASP A 284 -30.48 -13.87 8.43
C ASP A 284 -29.84 -14.55 7.20
N LEU A 285 -28.87 -13.87 6.57
CA LEU A 285 -28.14 -14.43 5.44
C LEU A 285 -27.29 -15.63 5.88
N GLY A 286 -26.58 -15.52 7.00
CA GLY A 286 -25.80 -16.60 7.57
C GLY A 286 -26.67 -17.80 7.96
N ASP A 287 -27.81 -17.57 8.61
CA ASP A 287 -28.74 -18.63 8.97
C ASP A 287 -29.30 -19.35 7.74
N PHE A 288 -29.57 -18.64 6.65
CA PHE A 288 -29.99 -19.25 5.39
C PHE A 288 -28.88 -20.08 4.73
N LEU A 289 -27.67 -19.51 4.59
CA LEU A 289 -26.56 -20.15 3.90
C LEU A 289 -26.01 -21.35 4.67
N PHE A 290 -25.91 -21.25 6.00
CA PHE A 290 -25.38 -22.33 6.84
C PHE A 290 -26.40 -23.42 7.20
N SER A 291 -27.70 -23.19 7.02
CA SER A 291 -28.75 -24.22 7.20
C SER A 291 -29.11 -24.94 5.87
N ASP A 292 -28.18 -24.96 4.91
CA ASP A 292 -28.34 -25.53 3.57
C ASP A 292 -29.62 -25.11 2.85
N ARG A 293 -30.08 -23.86 3.05
CA ARG A 293 -31.28 -23.31 2.41
C ARG A 293 -32.57 -24.08 2.75
N ARG A 294 -32.56 -24.94 3.79
CA ARG A 294 -33.73 -25.70 4.26
C ARG A 294 -34.68 -24.84 5.10
N SER A 295 -34.15 -23.82 5.77
CA SER A 295 -34.93 -22.80 6.46
C SER A 295 -35.32 -21.69 5.47
N PRO A 296 -36.58 -21.22 5.47
CA PRO A 296 -36.96 -20.08 4.64
C PRO A 296 -36.17 -18.84 5.10
N SER A 297 -35.46 -18.17 4.20
CA SER A 297 -34.80 -16.90 4.57
C SER A 297 -35.87 -15.86 4.92
N LEU A 298 -35.72 -15.22 6.09
CA LEU A 298 -36.55 -14.06 6.45
C LEU A 298 -36.39 -12.94 5.39
N LEU A 299 -35.22 -12.85 4.75
CA LEU A 299 -34.96 -11.95 3.64
C LEU A 299 -35.86 -12.21 2.42
N GLN A 300 -36.12 -13.46 2.03
CA GLN A 300 -37.08 -13.77 0.94
C GLN A 300 -38.53 -13.52 1.36
N ARG A 301 -38.88 -13.78 2.63
CA ARG A 301 -40.23 -13.52 3.17
C ARG A 301 -40.53 -12.01 3.26
N ASN A 302 -39.53 -11.22 3.66
CA ASN A 302 -39.61 -9.77 3.77
C ASN A 302 -39.50 -9.08 2.39
N ALA A 303 -38.82 -9.67 1.40
CA ALA A 303 -38.87 -9.17 0.02
C ALA A 303 -40.27 -9.30 -0.62
N ARG A 304 -41.11 -10.23 -0.14
CA ARG A 304 -42.53 -10.36 -0.56
C ARG A 304 -43.48 -9.46 0.23
N ASN A 305 -43.09 -8.99 1.41
CA ASN A 305 -43.87 -8.08 2.25
C ASN A 305 -43.23 -6.69 2.19
N ASP A 306 -43.84 -5.73 1.47
CA ASP A 306 -43.37 -4.35 1.22
C ASP A 306 -42.98 -3.48 2.45
N ARG A 307 -42.97 -4.03 3.66
CA ARG A 307 -42.68 -3.35 4.93
C ARG A 307 -41.20 -3.29 5.31
N GLN A 308 -40.31 -4.06 4.68
CA GLN A 308 -38.88 -4.03 5.00
C GLN A 308 -38.00 -4.17 3.73
N LYS A 309 -37.36 -3.07 3.31
CA LYS A 309 -36.51 -3.03 2.11
C LYS A 309 -35.20 -3.77 2.35
N VAL A 310 -35.15 -5.06 2.00
CA VAL A 310 -33.90 -5.83 1.97
C VAL A 310 -32.95 -5.24 0.92
N PRO A 311 -31.68 -4.92 1.27
CA PRO A 311 -30.73 -4.37 0.30
C PRO A 311 -30.47 -5.36 -0.83
N GLU A 312 -30.31 -4.84 -2.06
CA GLU A 312 -30.31 -5.67 -3.27
C GLU A 312 -29.13 -6.67 -3.27
N VAL A 313 -28.00 -6.28 -2.68
CA VAL A 313 -26.79 -7.11 -2.57
C VAL A 313 -27.04 -8.45 -1.86
N PHE A 314 -27.90 -8.45 -0.83
CA PHE A 314 -28.28 -9.68 -0.13
C PHE A 314 -29.16 -10.57 -1.03
N SER A 315 -29.99 -9.98 -1.89
CA SER A 315 -30.78 -10.77 -2.84
C SER A 315 -29.92 -11.37 -3.96
N ARG A 316 -28.85 -10.68 -4.38
CA ARG A 316 -27.92 -11.16 -5.40
C ARG A 316 -27.08 -12.33 -4.89
N ILE A 317 -26.49 -12.23 -3.70
CA ILE A 317 -25.70 -13.34 -3.13
C ILE A 317 -26.53 -14.61 -2.92
N LEU A 318 -27.83 -14.47 -2.62
CA LEU A 318 -28.77 -15.60 -2.54
C LEU A 318 -29.02 -16.28 -3.90
N ARG A 319 -28.84 -15.55 -5.01
CA ARG A 319 -29.04 -16.03 -6.39
C ARG A 319 -27.73 -16.45 -7.08
N SER A 320 -26.57 -16.01 -6.58
CA SER A 320 -25.27 -16.33 -7.17
C SER A 320 -24.93 -17.82 -7.00
N ASN A 321 -24.46 -18.45 -8.08
CA ASN A 321 -24.01 -19.84 -8.10
C ASN A 321 -22.54 -19.95 -7.67
N THR A 322 -22.25 -20.82 -6.71
CA THR A 322 -20.96 -21.03 -6.02
C THR A 322 -19.91 -21.83 -6.83
N LEU A 323 -20.17 -22.11 -8.10
CA LEU A 323 -19.48 -23.16 -8.86
C LEU A 323 -18.03 -22.88 -9.30
N GLN A 324 -17.52 -21.65 -9.19
CA GLN A 324 -16.28 -21.28 -9.91
C GLN A 324 -15.25 -20.49 -9.11
N LEU A 325 -15.54 -20.05 -7.88
CA LEU A 325 -14.65 -19.16 -7.14
C LEU A 325 -14.52 -19.55 -5.67
N THR A 326 -13.31 -19.38 -5.13
CA THR A 326 -12.99 -19.61 -3.71
C THR A 326 -13.49 -18.49 -2.78
N SER A 327 -13.81 -17.34 -3.37
CA SER A 327 -14.43 -16.20 -2.71
C SER A 327 -15.42 -15.54 -3.68
N ILE A 328 -16.60 -15.15 -3.20
CA ILE A 328 -17.61 -14.44 -3.99
C ILE A 328 -17.79 -13.05 -3.40
N THR A 329 -17.57 -12.02 -4.23
CA THR A 329 -17.73 -10.62 -3.84
C THR A 329 -18.89 -10.00 -4.62
N GLU A 330 -19.93 -9.57 -3.92
CA GLU A 330 -21.07 -8.84 -4.50
C GLU A 330 -21.08 -7.41 -3.93
N THR A 331 -21.19 -6.41 -4.80
CA THR A 331 -21.20 -4.99 -4.38
C THR A 331 -22.41 -4.26 -4.91
N SER A 332 -23.12 -3.55 -4.02
CA SER A 332 -24.20 -2.61 -4.35
C SER A 332 -23.71 -1.18 -4.13
N SER A 333 -23.59 -0.42 -5.22
CA SER A 333 -23.29 1.02 -5.15
C SER A 333 -24.46 1.82 -4.56
N LYS A 334 -25.70 1.36 -4.78
CA LYS A 334 -26.94 1.98 -4.27
C LYS A 334 -27.05 1.89 -2.76
N ASP A 335 -26.76 0.72 -2.21
CA ASP A 335 -26.85 0.47 -0.76
C ASP A 335 -25.53 0.77 -0.04
N GLY A 336 -24.44 0.97 -0.79
CA GLY A 336 -23.10 1.19 -0.26
C GLY A 336 -22.55 -0.01 0.49
N LEU A 337 -22.91 -1.22 0.07
CA LEU A 337 -22.54 -2.49 0.73
C LEU A 337 -21.76 -3.39 -0.22
N THR A 338 -20.76 -4.09 0.33
CA THR A 338 -20.06 -5.20 -0.31
C THR A 338 -20.19 -6.43 0.59
N ILE A 339 -20.63 -7.56 0.04
CA ILE A 339 -20.70 -8.85 0.72
C ILE A 339 -19.61 -9.74 0.12
N VAL A 340 -18.80 -10.37 0.98
CA VAL A 340 -17.73 -11.29 0.60
C VAL A 340 -17.98 -12.63 1.28
N CYS A 341 -18.21 -13.69 0.52
CA CYS A 341 -18.29 -15.06 1.04
C CYS A 341 -16.96 -15.76 0.77
N SER A 342 -16.27 -16.25 1.80
CA SER A 342 -14.95 -16.86 1.70
C SER A 342 -14.92 -18.22 2.38
N LYS A 343 -14.44 -19.24 1.66
CA LYS A 343 -14.22 -20.60 2.19
C LYS A 343 -12.74 -20.97 2.16
N ARG A 344 -12.26 -21.64 3.20
CA ARG A 344 -10.88 -22.18 3.31
C ARG A 344 -10.91 -23.56 3.92
N GLY A 345 -10.08 -24.48 3.43
CA GLY A 345 -10.19 -25.91 3.77
C GLY A 345 -11.48 -26.55 3.25
N GLY A 346 -11.49 -27.88 3.18
CA GLY A 346 -12.54 -28.64 2.50
C GLY A 346 -12.54 -28.44 0.98
N ASP A 347 -13.59 -28.93 0.33
CA ASP A 347 -13.88 -28.62 -1.06
C ASP A 347 -14.55 -27.24 -1.15
N VAL A 348 -13.72 -26.24 -1.39
CA VAL A 348 -14.10 -24.82 -1.45
C VAL A 348 -15.17 -24.54 -2.53
N PHE A 349 -15.32 -25.42 -3.53
CA PHE A 349 -16.34 -25.29 -4.59
C PHE A 349 -17.69 -25.92 -4.25
N SER A 350 -17.84 -26.46 -3.05
CA SER A 350 -19.11 -27.03 -2.56
C SER A 350 -20.22 -25.97 -2.46
N HIS A 351 -21.44 -26.37 -2.84
CA HIS A 351 -22.56 -25.44 -3.01
C HIS A 351 -23.25 -25.04 -1.70
N ASP A 352 -23.26 -25.95 -0.75
CA ASP A 352 -23.94 -25.88 0.53
C ASP A 352 -22.94 -26.07 1.68
N HIS A 353 -23.33 -25.64 2.87
CA HIS A 353 -22.46 -25.68 4.03
C HIS A 353 -22.26 -27.12 4.50
N SER A 354 -23.30 -27.95 4.51
CA SER A 354 -23.19 -29.34 4.93
C SER A 354 -22.33 -30.19 4.02
N SER A 355 -22.43 -30.07 2.69
CA SER A 355 -21.53 -30.82 1.81
C SER A 355 -20.07 -30.40 2.03
N TRP A 356 -19.80 -29.09 2.09
CA TRP A 356 -18.49 -28.56 2.42
C TRP A 356 -17.98 -29.13 3.75
N LEU A 357 -18.82 -29.13 4.79
CA LEU A 357 -18.50 -29.62 6.12
C LEU A 357 -18.03 -31.09 6.15
N GLN A 358 -18.63 -31.95 5.32
CA GLN A 358 -18.22 -33.35 5.20
C GLN A 358 -16.84 -33.51 4.54
N THR A 359 -16.42 -32.55 3.72
CA THR A 359 -15.12 -32.60 3.04
C THR A 359 -13.97 -32.03 3.86
N VAL A 360 -14.24 -31.26 4.93
CA VAL A 360 -13.20 -30.62 5.77
C VAL A 360 -12.20 -31.63 6.36
N PRO A 361 -12.61 -32.79 6.92
CA PRO A 361 -11.66 -33.78 7.42
C PRO A 361 -10.75 -34.38 6.34
N ALA A 362 -11.21 -34.47 5.09
CA ALA A 362 -10.46 -35.07 3.99
C ALA A 362 -9.49 -34.08 3.32
N LYS A 363 -9.79 -32.78 3.36
CA LYS A 363 -8.97 -31.72 2.73
C LYS A 363 -8.82 -30.51 3.66
N PRO A 364 -8.26 -30.65 4.87
CA PRO A 364 -8.15 -29.51 5.77
C PRO A 364 -7.13 -28.46 5.27
N GLU A 365 -7.18 -27.26 5.84
CA GLU A 365 -6.20 -26.19 5.64
C GLU A 365 -5.95 -25.47 6.98
N ALA A 366 -4.85 -24.75 7.12
CA ALA A 366 -4.63 -23.91 8.29
C ALA A 366 -5.54 -22.67 8.25
N ILE A 367 -6.41 -22.54 9.27
CA ILE A 367 -7.44 -21.49 9.34
C ILE A 367 -7.15 -20.43 10.40
N LEU A 368 -6.33 -20.75 11.40
CA LEU A 368 -5.90 -19.81 12.44
C LEU A 368 -4.40 -19.96 12.66
N PHE A 369 -3.75 -18.84 12.92
CA PHE A 369 -2.34 -18.76 13.28
C PHE A 369 -2.18 -17.91 14.54
N LYS A 370 -1.29 -18.33 15.43
CA LYS A 370 -0.87 -17.56 16.60
C LYS A 370 0.59 -17.14 16.42
N PHE A 371 0.87 -15.88 16.72
CA PHE A 371 2.15 -15.27 16.45
C PHE A 371 2.79 -14.67 17.68
N VAL A 372 4.12 -14.59 17.65
CA VAL A 372 4.92 -13.76 18.56
C VAL A 372 5.83 -12.87 17.72
N PRO A 373 5.94 -11.54 18.00
CA PRO A 373 6.85 -10.67 17.26
C PRO A 373 8.30 -11.14 17.40
N ILE A 374 9.05 -11.21 16.28
CA ILE A 374 10.45 -11.66 16.32
C ILE A 374 11.32 -10.79 17.23
N THR A 375 10.98 -9.50 17.32
CA THR A 375 11.64 -8.50 18.16
C THR A 375 11.53 -8.78 19.65
N SER A 376 10.47 -9.46 20.10
CA SER A 376 10.29 -9.84 21.51
C SER A 376 11.31 -10.87 21.99
N LEU A 377 11.94 -11.61 21.06
CA LEU A 377 12.94 -12.64 21.35
C LEU A 377 14.39 -12.15 21.13
N LEU A 378 14.57 -10.85 20.84
CA LEU A 378 15.86 -10.22 20.57
C LEU A 378 16.38 -9.36 21.73
N THR A 379 15.81 -9.53 22.93
CA THR A 379 16.29 -8.82 24.13
C THR A 379 17.77 -9.09 24.37
N GLY A 380 18.55 -8.01 24.55
CA GLY A 380 20.01 -8.08 24.73
C GLY A 380 20.83 -8.18 23.43
N VAL A 381 20.20 -8.22 22.25
CA VAL A 381 20.91 -8.20 20.96
C VAL A 381 21.15 -6.75 20.51
N PRO A 382 22.41 -6.33 20.24
CA PRO A 382 22.71 -5.01 19.69
C PRO A 382 21.96 -4.76 18.39
N GLY A 383 21.41 -3.55 18.22
CA GLY A 383 20.67 -3.17 17.01
C GLY A 383 19.21 -3.66 16.93
N SER A 384 18.73 -4.42 17.92
CA SER A 384 17.32 -4.85 18.02
C SER A 384 16.32 -3.68 17.97
N GLY A 385 16.68 -2.51 18.51
CA GLY A 385 15.87 -1.30 18.43
C GLY A 385 15.67 -0.78 16.99
N TYR A 386 16.71 -0.83 16.15
CA TYR A 386 16.61 -0.44 14.75
C TYR A 386 15.71 -1.40 13.98
N LEU A 387 15.86 -2.71 14.21
CA LEU A 387 15.01 -3.72 13.60
C LEU A 387 13.54 -3.56 14.03
N SER A 388 13.29 -3.31 15.32
CA SER A 388 11.93 -3.06 15.80
C SER A 388 11.31 -1.82 15.15
N HIS A 389 12.09 -0.74 15.01
CA HIS A 389 11.62 0.46 14.31
C HIS A 389 11.32 0.18 12.83
N ALA A 390 12.19 -0.54 12.13
CA ALA A 390 12.00 -0.91 10.73
C ALA A 390 10.78 -1.81 10.51
N ILE A 391 10.55 -2.81 11.36
CA ILE A 391 9.36 -3.68 11.31
C ILE A 391 8.09 -2.87 11.56
N ASN A 392 8.10 -1.95 12.53
CA ASN A 392 6.94 -1.10 12.81
C ASN A 392 6.60 -0.19 11.62
N LEU A 393 7.63 0.40 10.98
CA LEU A 393 7.45 1.17 9.76
C LEU A 393 6.91 0.30 8.62
N TYR A 394 7.46 -0.89 8.43
CA TYR A 394 7.00 -1.82 7.41
C TYR A 394 5.54 -2.24 7.60
N LEU A 395 5.14 -2.65 8.81
CA LEU A 395 3.76 -3.06 9.09
C LEU A 395 2.78 -1.88 9.02
N ARG A 396 3.22 -0.67 9.36
CA ARG A 396 2.41 0.55 9.30
C ARG A 396 2.20 1.06 7.89
N TYR A 397 3.21 1.04 7.02
CA TYR A 397 3.14 1.65 5.69
C TYR A 397 3.02 0.63 4.55
N LYS A 398 3.34 -0.64 4.81
CA LYS A 398 3.26 -1.76 3.87
C LYS A 398 3.79 -1.44 2.46
N PRO A 399 5.00 -0.89 2.32
CA PRO A 399 5.62 -0.74 1.01
C PRO A 399 5.78 -2.11 0.34
N ALA A 400 5.82 -2.13 -0.99
CA ALA A 400 6.13 -3.35 -1.73
C ALA A 400 7.50 -3.93 -1.28
N PRO A 401 7.67 -5.26 -1.25
CA PRO A 401 8.92 -5.88 -0.79
C PRO A 401 10.17 -5.39 -1.54
N GLU A 402 10.03 -5.04 -2.81
CA GLU A 402 11.09 -4.53 -3.68
C GLU A 402 11.49 -3.10 -3.31
N ASP A 403 10.53 -2.33 -2.77
CA ASP A 403 10.70 -0.93 -2.40
C ASP A 403 11.03 -0.74 -0.92
N LEU A 404 11.00 -1.79 -0.11
CA LEU A 404 11.22 -1.70 1.34
C LEU A 404 12.58 -1.09 1.69
N GLN A 405 13.64 -1.44 0.95
CA GLN A 405 14.96 -0.83 1.17
C GLN A 405 14.90 0.68 0.96
N TYR A 406 14.42 1.14 -0.21
CA TYR A 406 14.33 2.56 -0.54
C TYR A 406 13.40 3.30 0.41
N PHE A 407 12.28 2.67 0.78
CA PHE A 407 11.38 3.21 1.77
C PHE A 407 12.10 3.49 3.10
N LEU A 408 12.85 2.52 3.63
CA LEU A 408 13.62 2.67 4.88
C LEU A 408 14.74 3.72 4.77
N GLU A 409 15.40 3.85 3.62
CA GLU A 409 16.39 4.91 3.36
C GLU A 409 15.79 6.32 3.42
N PHE A 410 14.51 6.44 3.03
CA PHE A 410 13.79 7.70 3.00
C PHE A 410 13.06 8.02 4.32
N GLN A 411 13.13 7.15 5.34
CA GLN A 411 12.59 7.42 6.68
C GLN A 411 13.52 8.32 7.50
N VAL A 412 13.86 9.46 6.92
CA VAL A 412 14.69 10.52 7.50
C VAL A 412 13.79 11.70 7.88
N PRO A 413 14.09 12.45 8.97
CA PRO A 413 13.31 13.63 9.32
C PRO A 413 13.20 14.61 8.16
N LYS A 414 11.98 15.09 7.90
CA LYS A 414 11.67 16.08 6.87
C LYS A 414 11.69 17.48 7.48
N GLN A 415 12.26 18.45 6.76
CA GLN A 415 12.37 19.84 7.18
C GLN A 415 11.87 20.77 6.07
N TRP A 416 11.39 21.95 6.47
CA TRP A 416 11.02 23.01 5.54
C TRP A 416 12.16 24.02 5.43
N ALA A 417 12.49 24.39 4.20
CA ALA A 417 13.34 25.54 3.88
C ALA A 417 12.47 26.66 3.26
N PRO A 418 12.57 27.91 3.73
CA PRO A 418 13.23 28.31 4.99
C PRO A 418 12.52 27.71 6.22
N MET A 419 13.27 27.46 7.28
CA MET A 419 12.68 27.05 8.56
C MET A 419 11.85 28.20 9.13
N PHE A 420 10.72 27.89 9.78
CA PHE A 420 9.80 28.92 10.27
C PHE A 420 10.44 29.89 11.27
N CYS A 421 11.41 29.41 12.06
CA CYS A 421 12.19 30.19 13.03
C CYS A 421 13.35 30.99 12.41
N GLU A 422 13.72 30.72 11.15
CA GLU A 422 14.80 31.43 10.45
C GLU A 422 14.30 32.60 9.59
N LEU A 423 12.98 32.82 9.51
CA LEU A 423 12.45 34.04 8.92
C LEU A 423 12.98 35.21 9.73
N PRO A 424 13.87 36.05 9.17
CA PRO A 424 14.58 37.03 9.97
C PRO A 424 13.57 38.01 10.57
N LEU A 425 13.46 37.99 11.90
CA LEU A 425 13.05 39.16 12.69
C LEU A 425 14.04 40.33 12.50
N ARG A 426 15.18 40.06 11.85
CA ARG A 426 16.19 41.04 11.45
C ARG A 426 15.61 42.04 10.45
N HIS A 427 15.82 43.33 10.72
CA HIS A 427 15.56 44.44 9.81
C HIS A 427 16.30 44.21 8.48
N GLN A 428 15.67 43.54 7.51
CA GLN A 428 16.17 43.55 6.15
C GLN A 428 16.10 44.98 5.62
N ARG A 429 17.23 45.47 5.10
CA ARG A 429 17.28 46.68 4.27
C ARG A 429 16.16 46.59 3.24
N LYS A 430 15.48 47.72 2.98
CA LYS A 430 14.35 47.85 2.03
C LYS A 430 14.76 47.38 0.62
N ASN A 431 14.82 46.07 0.38
CA ASN A 431 14.78 45.52 -0.97
C ASN A 431 13.33 45.66 -1.41
N SER A 432 13.10 46.50 -2.42
CA SER A 432 11.78 46.73 -3.01
C SER A 432 11.25 45.41 -3.57
N CYS A 433 10.38 44.72 -2.81
CA CYS A 433 9.72 43.53 -3.32
C CYS A 433 8.73 43.95 -4.40
N PRO A 434 8.84 43.42 -5.63
CA PRO A 434 7.89 43.72 -6.69
C PRO A 434 6.48 43.24 -6.30
N ALA A 435 5.47 44.05 -6.63
CA ALA A 435 4.09 43.82 -6.19
C ALA A 435 3.19 43.37 -7.35
N LEU A 436 2.51 42.25 -7.16
CA LEU A 436 1.42 41.77 -8.01
C LEU A 436 0.11 42.45 -7.60
N ARG A 437 -0.67 42.84 -8.60
CA ARG A 437 -2.02 43.39 -8.43
C ARG A 437 -2.94 42.79 -9.46
N PHE A 438 -4.12 42.33 -9.03
CA PHE A 438 -5.09 41.68 -9.92
C PHE A 438 -6.33 42.56 -10.21
N SER A 439 -6.37 43.79 -9.68
CA SER A 439 -7.36 44.81 -10.02
C SER A 439 -6.84 46.23 -9.73
N PHE A 440 -7.45 47.26 -10.32
CA PHE A 440 -7.01 48.67 -10.22
C PHE A 440 -6.95 49.20 -8.78
N LEU A 441 -7.86 48.78 -7.90
CA LEU A 441 -7.89 49.09 -6.47
C LEU A 441 -7.70 47.84 -5.58
N GLY A 442 -7.16 46.77 -6.15
CA GLY A 442 -6.98 45.49 -5.46
C GLY A 442 -5.82 45.48 -4.46
N PRO A 443 -5.81 44.50 -3.53
CA PRO A 443 -4.72 44.33 -2.59
C PRO A 443 -3.42 43.97 -3.33
N LYS A 444 -2.29 44.44 -2.79
CA LYS A 444 -0.95 44.20 -3.34
C LYS A 444 -0.33 42.97 -2.69
N ILE A 445 0.11 42.02 -3.51
CA ILE A 445 0.90 40.85 -3.07
C ILE A 445 2.34 41.08 -3.48
N ASN A 446 3.23 41.23 -2.50
CA ASN A 446 4.66 41.38 -2.75
C ASN A 446 5.27 40.01 -3.05
N VAL A 447 6.12 39.88 -4.06
CA VAL A 447 6.81 38.61 -4.36
C VAL A 447 8.16 38.59 -3.65
N SER A 448 8.41 37.53 -2.88
CA SER A 448 9.73 37.22 -2.34
C SER A 448 10.58 36.57 -3.42
N SER A 449 11.59 37.28 -3.90
CA SER A 449 12.58 36.72 -4.85
C SER A 449 13.79 36.11 -4.15
N ALA A 450 13.68 35.76 -2.88
CA ALA A 450 14.72 35.00 -2.18
C ALA A 450 14.88 33.62 -2.82
N GLN A 451 16.14 33.21 -3.02
CA GLN A 451 16.45 31.85 -3.43
C GLN A 451 16.33 30.93 -2.22
N VAL A 452 15.52 29.88 -2.35
CA VAL A 452 15.37 28.85 -1.33
C VAL A 452 16.12 27.62 -1.81
N SER A 453 17.14 27.21 -1.06
CA SER A 453 17.97 26.05 -1.34
C SER A 453 17.86 25.06 -0.18
N SER A 454 17.93 23.76 -0.48
CA SER A 454 17.99 22.68 0.51
C SER A 454 19.42 22.19 0.73
N ASP A 455 20.44 22.97 0.37
CA ASP A 455 21.85 22.60 0.43
C ASP A 455 22.13 21.26 -0.27
N GLN A 456 21.61 21.14 -1.49
CA GLN A 456 21.71 19.93 -2.33
C GLN A 456 20.96 18.69 -1.81
N LYS A 457 20.16 18.83 -0.74
CA LYS A 457 19.34 17.72 -0.20
C LYS A 457 18.10 17.51 -1.06
N PRO A 458 17.66 16.26 -1.27
CA PRO A 458 16.49 15.98 -2.10
C PRO A 458 15.20 16.62 -1.54
N VAL A 459 14.44 17.25 -2.44
CA VAL A 459 13.14 17.86 -2.14
C VAL A 459 12.02 16.83 -2.35
N VAL A 460 11.12 16.73 -1.38
CA VAL A 460 9.97 15.81 -1.34
C VAL A 460 8.62 16.55 -1.38
N GLY A 461 8.64 17.88 -1.49
CA GLY A 461 7.43 18.66 -1.69
C GLY A 461 7.66 20.17 -1.71
N LEU A 462 6.63 20.91 -2.11
CA LEU A 462 6.65 22.37 -2.21
C LEU A 462 5.33 22.96 -1.72
N ARG A 463 5.37 24.20 -1.24
CA ARG A 463 4.17 24.98 -0.95
C ARG A 463 4.38 26.47 -1.24
N LEU A 464 3.30 27.14 -1.65
CA LEU A 464 3.25 28.61 -1.64
C LEU A 464 2.87 29.07 -0.23
N PHE A 465 3.50 30.14 0.23
CA PHE A 465 3.30 30.65 1.58
C PHE A 465 3.21 32.18 1.58
N LEU A 466 2.38 32.72 2.48
CA LEU A 466 2.20 34.17 2.64
C LEU A 466 2.91 34.66 3.91
N GLU A 467 4.14 35.14 3.74
CA GLU A 467 5.02 35.62 4.79
C GLU A 467 4.72 37.05 5.26
N GLY A 468 5.32 37.40 6.41
CA GLY A 468 5.36 38.73 6.99
C GLY A 468 4.15 39.05 7.88
N LYS A 469 4.28 40.09 8.71
CA LYS A 469 3.24 40.50 9.68
C LYS A 469 1.87 40.79 9.05
N LYS A 470 1.85 41.13 7.75
CA LYS A 470 0.64 41.43 6.98
C LYS A 470 0.18 40.28 6.07
N CYS A 471 0.88 39.14 6.08
CA CYS A 471 0.64 37.98 5.20
C CYS A 471 0.48 38.36 3.73
N ASN A 472 1.27 39.32 3.27
CA ASN A 472 1.16 39.90 1.93
C ASN A 472 2.42 39.71 1.09
N ARG A 473 3.36 38.88 1.56
CA ARG A 473 4.56 38.50 0.82
C ARG A 473 4.44 37.05 0.37
N LEU A 474 4.26 36.83 -0.92
CA LEU A 474 4.25 35.50 -1.52
C LEU A 474 5.67 34.94 -1.56
N ALA A 475 5.87 33.80 -0.94
CA ALA A 475 7.11 33.03 -0.91
C ALA A 475 6.85 31.58 -1.31
N LEU A 476 7.92 30.86 -1.62
CA LEU A 476 7.89 29.45 -1.97
C LEU A 476 8.75 28.70 -0.96
N HIS A 477 8.21 27.67 -0.35
CA HIS A 477 8.91 26.84 0.64
C HIS A 477 9.11 25.43 0.08
N LEU A 478 10.22 24.82 0.43
CA LEU A 478 10.61 23.47 0.01
C LEU A 478 10.62 22.53 1.20
N GLN A 479 9.99 21.37 1.07
CA GLN A 479 10.17 20.29 2.04
C GLN A 479 11.28 19.38 1.53
N HIS A 480 12.33 19.20 2.32
CA HIS A 480 13.48 18.36 1.97
C HIS A 480 13.82 17.40 3.11
N LEU A 481 14.61 16.37 2.80
CA LEU A 481 15.16 15.48 3.80
C LEU A 481 16.24 16.20 4.62
N SER A 482 16.33 15.93 5.92
CA SER A 482 17.36 16.53 6.79
C SER A 482 18.77 16.03 6.48
N SER A 483 18.91 14.77 6.06
CA SER A 483 20.12 14.17 5.49
C SER A 483 19.81 13.50 4.13
N PRO A 484 20.78 13.46 3.19
CA PRO A 484 20.60 12.72 1.95
C PRO A 484 20.57 11.21 2.23
N PRO A 485 19.78 10.41 1.47
CA PRO A 485 19.82 8.96 1.54
C PRO A 485 21.21 8.40 1.19
N ASN A 486 21.63 7.34 1.88
CA ASN A 486 22.96 6.72 1.65
C ASN A 486 23.13 6.27 0.19
N ILE A 487 22.06 5.77 -0.45
CA ILE A 487 22.07 5.35 -1.85
C ILE A 487 22.40 6.49 -2.83
N MET A 488 22.12 7.74 -2.44
CA MET A 488 22.46 8.93 -3.22
C MET A 488 23.84 9.49 -2.88
N THR A 489 24.50 8.93 -1.87
CA THR A 489 25.79 9.38 -1.34
C THR A 489 26.94 8.52 -1.86
N ILE A 490 26.67 7.55 -2.75
CA ILE A 490 27.69 6.71 -3.37
C ILE A 490 28.74 7.63 -4.01
N PRO A 491 30.02 7.53 -3.59
CA PRO A 491 31.07 8.30 -4.21
C PRO A 491 31.18 7.82 -5.64
N SER A 492 30.83 8.69 -6.59
CA SER A 492 31.38 8.58 -7.94
C SER A 492 32.88 8.38 -7.75
N ALA A 493 33.43 7.28 -8.27
CA ALA A 493 34.87 6.97 -8.21
C ALA A 493 35.74 8.13 -8.73
N ASN A 494 35.13 9.10 -9.43
CA ASN A 494 35.70 10.38 -9.78
C ASN A 494 34.92 11.51 -9.09
N THR A 495 35.49 12.08 -8.02
CA THR A 495 35.06 13.34 -7.39
C THR A 495 35.11 14.55 -8.35
N SER A 496 35.67 14.40 -9.56
CA SER A 496 35.74 15.43 -10.60
C SER A 496 34.51 15.53 -11.52
N ILE A 497 33.51 14.64 -11.41
CA ILE A 497 32.34 14.57 -12.34
C ILE A 497 31.02 15.04 -11.67
N CYS A 498 31.06 15.63 -10.47
CA CYS A 498 29.82 16.17 -9.88
C CYS A 498 29.47 17.52 -10.53
N ARG A 499 28.56 17.50 -11.51
CA ARG A 499 28.15 18.71 -12.21
C ARG A 499 27.56 19.74 -11.24
N PRO A 500 27.84 21.04 -11.44
CA PRO A 500 27.27 22.09 -10.61
C PRO A 500 25.74 22.09 -10.73
N CYS A 501 25.05 22.46 -9.65
CA CYS A 501 23.59 22.60 -9.68
C CYS A 501 23.20 23.70 -10.68
N GLN A 502 22.17 23.45 -11.48
CA GLN A 502 21.76 24.34 -12.58
C GLN A 502 20.37 24.91 -12.34
N TRP A 503 20.24 26.23 -12.44
CA TRP A 503 18.95 26.91 -12.38
C TRP A 503 18.26 26.85 -13.74
N ARG A 504 16.95 26.60 -13.72
CA ARG A 504 16.09 26.77 -14.89
C ARG A 504 14.77 27.35 -14.48
N GLY A 505 14.29 28.32 -15.24
CA GLY A 505 13.06 29.02 -14.99
C GLY A 505 12.08 28.96 -16.13
N SER A 506 10.82 29.26 -15.80
CA SER A 506 9.79 29.49 -16.82
C SER A 506 10.10 30.72 -17.67
N ASP A 507 10.97 31.61 -17.20
CA ASP A 507 11.38 32.82 -17.89
C ASP A 507 12.56 32.64 -18.87
N ASP A 508 13.16 31.46 -18.91
CA ASP A 508 14.25 31.13 -19.86
C ASP A 508 13.69 30.59 -21.20
N TYR A 509 12.40 30.24 -21.26
CA TYR A 509 11.75 29.75 -22.48
C TYR A 509 11.30 30.92 -23.36
N LYS A 510 11.75 30.93 -24.62
CA LYS A 510 11.34 31.92 -25.64
C LYS A 510 9.83 31.89 -25.95
N SER A 511 9.16 30.76 -25.72
CA SER A 511 7.71 30.57 -25.92
C SER A 511 6.85 30.81 -24.66
N SER A 512 7.44 31.34 -23.58
CA SER A 512 6.75 31.58 -22.31
C SER A 512 5.54 32.53 -22.41
N GLU A 513 5.47 33.36 -23.46
CA GLU A 513 4.35 34.27 -23.72
C GLU A 513 3.02 33.56 -24.00
N GLN A 514 3.05 32.33 -24.53
CA GLN A 514 1.85 31.53 -24.82
C GLN A 514 1.20 30.96 -23.55
N PHE A 515 1.94 30.87 -22.46
CA PHE A 515 1.51 30.27 -21.18
C PHE A 515 1.26 31.35 -20.11
N LEU A 516 0.95 32.57 -20.53
CA LEU A 516 0.66 33.68 -19.62
C LEU A 516 -0.83 33.73 -19.31
N GLU A 517 -1.20 33.19 -18.16
CA GLU A 517 -2.59 33.18 -17.70
C GLU A 517 -2.87 34.32 -16.73
N ALA A 518 -4.05 34.92 -16.85
CA ALA A 518 -4.50 35.93 -15.91
C ALA A 518 -5.20 35.25 -14.73
N VAL A 519 -4.86 35.64 -13.50
CA VAL A 519 -5.46 35.03 -12.29
C VAL A 519 -6.96 35.28 -12.22
N ARG A 520 -7.43 36.49 -12.54
CA ARG A 520 -8.89 36.79 -12.62
C ARG A 520 -9.22 37.73 -13.76
N TRP A 521 -8.45 38.81 -13.89
CA TRP A 521 -8.72 39.90 -14.83
C TRP A 521 -7.61 39.99 -15.88
N LYS A 522 -7.97 39.97 -17.17
CA LYS A 522 -7.03 39.89 -18.32
C LYS A 522 -6.02 41.06 -18.42
N ARG A 523 -6.33 42.22 -17.81
CA ARG A 523 -5.56 43.48 -17.94
C ARG A 523 -4.51 43.71 -16.86
N TYR A 524 -4.35 42.79 -15.90
CA TYR A 524 -3.42 42.98 -14.77
C TYR A 524 -2.41 41.83 -14.68
N SER A 525 -1.72 41.71 -13.53
CA SER A 525 -0.64 40.76 -13.33
C SER A 525 -1.01 39.34 -13.77
N LYS A 526 -0.10 38.71 -14.52
CA LYS A 526 -0.25 37.36 -15.08
C LYS A 526 0.68 36.38 -14.38
N VAL A 527 0.41 35.10 -14.53
CA VAL A 527 1.24 34.00 -14.04
C VAL A 527 1.68 33.17 -15.23
N CYS A 528 2.97 32.86 -15.30
CA CYS A 528 3.50 31.95 -16.31
C CYS A 528 3.27 30.51 -15.86
N THR A 529 2.40 29.78 -16.56
CA THR A 529 1.99 28.40 -16.25
C THR A 529 2.85 27.33 -16.96
N THR A 530 3.94 27.75 -17.59
CA THR A 530 4.91 26.83 -18.23
C THR A 530 5.53 25.88 -17.21
N VAL A 531 5.66 24.62 -17.61
CA VAL A 531 6.35 23.58 -16.82
C VAL A 531 7.83 23.86 -16.72
N VAL A 532 8.35 23.96 -15.50
CA VAL A 532 9.78 24.04 -15.23
C VAL A 532 10.29 22.62 -15.00
N LYS A 533 11.02 22.10 -15.99
CA LYS A 533 11.68 20.78 -15.98
C LYS A 533 13.17 20.93 -16.28
N HIS A 534 13.99 19.91 -16.02
CA HIS A 534 15.41 19.92 -16.39
C HIS A 534 15.61 20.11 -17.91
N ASP A 535 16.75 20.66 -18.32
CA ASP A 535 17.09 20.78 -19.74
C ASP A 535 17.58 19.44 -20.29
N PRO A 536 16.95 18.87 -21.34
CA PRO A 536 17.46 17.68 -22.00
C PRO A 536 18.89 17.85 -22.53
N ASN A 537 19.29 19.07 -22.91
CA ASN A 537 20.63 19.35 -23.41
C ASN A 537 21.71 19.23 -22.32
N TRP A 538 21.32 19.20 -21.04
CA TRP A 538 22.27 18.90 -19.97
C TRP A 538 22.76 17.45 -20.02
N MET A 539 22.09 16.54 -20.75
CA MET A 539 22.39 15.09 -20.77
C MET A 539 23.45 14.67 -21.81
N GLN A 540 24.31 15.58 -22.28
CA GLN A 540 25.07 15.36 -23.52
C GLN A 540 25.96 14.11 -23.61
N ASP A 541 26.36 13.43 -22.50
CA ASP A 541 27.13 12.16 -22.57
C ASP A 541 26.96 11.21 -21.34
N THR A 542 26.04 11.49 -20.41
CA THR A 542 25.93 10.75 -19.13
C THR A 542 24.50 10.34 -18.82
N THR A 543 24.28 9.10 -18.42
CA THR A 543 23.00 8.61 -17.91
C THR A 543 22.77 9.11 -16.47
N GLY A 544 21.57 9.62 -16.19
CA GLY A 544 21.24 10.17 -14.88
C GLY A 544 19.91 10.93 -14.87
N VAL A 545 19.47 11.30 -13.67
CA VAL A 545 18.22 12.03 -13.43
C VAL A 545 18.49 13.34 -12.73
N PHE A 546 17.75 14.38 -13.08
CA PHE A 546 17.81 15.67 -12.39
C PHE A 546 16.68 15.79 -11.36
N ILE A 547 17.05 16.00 -10.11
CA ILE A 547 16.12 16.26 -9.00
C ILE A 547 16.17 17.73 -8.57
N VAL A 548 15.07 18.21 -7.98
CA VAL A 548 14.98 19.57 -7.47
C VAL A 548 15.63 19.66 -6.09
N THR A 549 16.46 20.68 -5.89
CA THR A 549 17.17 21.00 -4.62
C THR A 549 17.01 22.48 -4.22
N GLY A 550 16.26 23.24 -5.00
CA GLY A 550 16.06 24.66 -4.74
C GLY A 550 14.97 25.22 -5.61
N ALA A 551 14.43 26.37 -5.22
CA ALA A 551 13.41 27.06 -5.97
C ALA A 551 13.40 28.56 -5.65
N GLN A 552 12.85 29.33 -6.57
CA GLN A 552 12.76 30.78 -6.48
C GLN A 552 11.53 31.29 -7.23
N LEU A 553 10.85 32.29 -6.67
CA LEU A 553 9.83 33.06 -7.38
C LEU A 553 10.46 34.32 -7.96
N LEU A 554 10.13 34.61 -9.21
CA LEU A 554 10.61 35.80 -9.91
C LEU A 554 9.41 36.56 -10.46
N SER A 555 9.45 37.89 -10.38
CA SER A 555 8.49 38.71 -11.13
C SER A 555 9.21 39.56 -12.16
N LYS A 556 8.74 39.54 -13.41
CA LYS A 556 9.27 40.36 -14.51
C LYS A 556 8.21 41.36 -15.00
N GLY A 557 8.67 42.46 -15.58
CA GLY A 557 7.80 43.49 -16.16
C GLY A 557 7.46 44.65 -15.22
N LYS A 558 6.69 45.60 -15.73
CA LYS A 558 6.17 46.77 -14.99
C LYS A 558 4.66 46.69 -14.90
N TRP A 559 4.09 47.20 -13.81
CA TRP A 559 2.63 47.26 -13.68
C TRP A 559 2.02 48.06 -14.84
N PRO A 560 0.92 47.59 -15.48
CA PRO A 560 0.06 46.47 -15.09
C PRO A 560 0.48 45.07 -15.57
N ASN A 561 1.48 44.96 -16.45
CA ASN A 561 1.92 43.71 -17.09
C ASN A 561 3.02 42.98 -16.30
N VAL A 562 2.89 42.89 -14.97
CA VAL A 562 3.83 42.11 -14.15
C VAL A 562 3.51 40.63 -14.30
N VAL A 563 4.51 39.81 -14.63
CA VAL A 563 4.38 38.35 -14.77
C VAL A 563 5.12 37.65 -13.63
N LEU A 564 4.46 36.71 -12.97
CA LEU A 564 5.06 35.81 -12.00
C LEU A 564 5.63 34.56 -12.70
N HIS A 565 6.89 34.25 -12.41
CA HIS A 565 7.65 33.12 -12.93
C HIS A 565 8.17 32.23 -11.79
N LEU A 566 8.40 30.97 -12.11
CA LEU A 566 8.98 29.96 -11.23
C LEU A 566 10.36 29.58 -11.76
N ARG A 567 11.34 29.48 -10.85
CA ARG A 567 12.67 28.93 -11.11
C ARG A 567 12.94 27.78 -10.16
N LEU A 568 13.54 26.72 -10.69
CA LEU A 568 13.94 25.53 -9.93
C LEU A 568 15.44 25.30 -10.10
N LEU A 569 16.08 24.83 -9.03
CA LEU A 569 17.48 24.42 -9.00
C LEU A 569 17.54 22.90 -9.11
N PHE A 570 18.28 22.41 -10.09
CA PHE A 570 18.42 21.00 -10.37
C PHE A 570 19.80 20.47 -9.99
N LYS A 571 19.81 19.29 -9.37
CA LYS A 571 21.01 18.49 -9.10
C LYS A 571 20.96 17.22 -9.94
N ASN A 572 22.08 16.87 -10.57
CA ASN A 572 22.22 15.62 -11.30
C ASN A 572 22.49 14.46 -10.32
N LEU A 573 21.73 13.37 -10.47
CA LEU A 573 22.01 12.07 -9.88
C LEU A 573 22.45 11.13 -11.00
N PRO A 574 23.75 10.78 -11.09
CA PRO A 574 24.25 9.88 -12.11
C PRO A 574 23.72 8.46 -11.88
N ASN A 575 23.68 7.65 -12.94
CA ASN A 575 23.31 6.22 -12.90
C ASN A 575 21.93 5.89 -12.34
N CYS A 576 21.08 6.89 -12.08
CA CYS A 576 19.68 6.70 -11.73
C CYS A 576 18.83 6.74 -13.01
N SER A 577 17.68 6.07 -12.98
CA SER A 577 16.65 6.20 -14.02
C SER A 577 15.28 6.50 -13.41
N ILE A 578 14.33 7.00 -14.21
CA ILE A 578 12.99 7.32 -13.73
C ILE A 578 12.09 6.10 -13.94
N ARG A 579 11.62 5.49 -12.85
CA ARG A 579 10.67 4.37 -12.89
C ARG A 579 9.26 4.83 -13.18
N LYS A 580 8.82 5.87 -12.47
CA LYS A 580 7.44 6.38 -12.53
C LYS A 580 7.43 7.87 -12.26
N THR A 581 6.54 8.62 -12.91
CA THR A 581 6.29 10.02 -12.55
C THR A 581 4.82 10.30 -12.40
N GLU A 582 4.48 11.15 -11.43
CA GLU A 582 3.11 11.57 -11.17
C GLU A 582 3.05 13.06 -10.88
N TRP A 583 2.03 13.72 -11.42
CA TRP A 583 1.70 15.09 -11.05
C TRP A 583 0.78 15.07 -9.84
N ALA A 584 1.04 15.92 -8.87
CA ALA A 584 0.11 16.21 -7.79
C ALA A 584 -0.19 17.71 -7.76
N ALA A 585 -1.43 18.03 -7.42
CA ALA A 585 -1.88 19.36 -7.08
C ALA A 585 -2.11 19.44 -5.57
N ALA A 586 -2.36 20.65 -5.07
CA ALA A 586 -2.90 20.83 -3.74
C ALA A 586 -4.17 19.98 -3.57
N PRO A 587 -4.35 19.27 -2.43
CA PRO A 587 -5.58 18.53 -2.19
C PRO A 587 -6.76 19.49 -2.26
N GLU A 588 -7.80 19.13 -3.01
CA GLU A 588 -9.03 19.92 -3.09
C GLU A 588 -9.62 20.02 -1.67
N GLY A 589 -9.52 21.22 -1.08
CA GLY A 589 -10.12 21.49 0.21
C GLY A 589 -11.60 21.15 0.12
N THR A 590 -12.04 20.20 0.95
CA THR A 590 -13.46 19.87 1.08
C THR A 590 -14.21 21.17 1.36
N HIS A 591 -14.97 21.63 0.39
CA HIS A 591 -15.80 22.83 0.48
C HIS A 591 -16.92 22.59 1.52
N LYS A 592 -16.59 22.69 2.81
CA LYS A 592 -17.53 22.92 3.90
C LYS A 592 -16.92 23.95 4.84
N SER A 593 -17.16 25.22 4.51
CA SER A 593 -16.95 26.34 5.41
C SER A 593 -17.83 26.18 6.65
N SER A 594 -17.29 25.66 7.74
CA SER A 594 -17.80 25.92 9.09
C SER A 594 -16.77 26.78 9.82
N PHE A 595 -16.81 28.07 9.51
CA PHE A 595 -16.26 29.09 10.38
C PHE A 595 -17.18 29.22 11.58
N LEU A 596 -16.94 28.49 12.67
CA LEU A 596 -17.29 28.83 14.05
C LEU A 596 -16.83 27.69 14.96
N THR A 597 -15.60 27.75 15.49
CA THR A 597 -15.23 27.21 16.82
C THR A 597 -13.84 27.74 17.19
N ASN A 598 -13.81 28.90 17.83
CA ASN A 598 -12.66 29.35 18.64
C ASN A 598 -13.17 30.37 19.66
N LEU A 599 -13.74 29.88 20.75
CA LEU A 599 -13.86 30.61 22.00
C LEU A 599 -13.36 29.68 23.11
N SER A 600 -12.11 29.94 23.47
CA SER A 600 -11.48 29.92 24.80
C SER A 600 -11.80 28.77 25.78
N THR A 601 -10.75 28.02 26.10
CA THR A 601 -10.55 27.31 27.36
C THR A 601 -10.37 28.29 28.51
N THR A 602 -10.96 28.02 29.69
CA THR A 602 -10.35 27.98 31.05
C THR A 602 -11.46 27.95 32.13
N PHE A 603 -11.65 26.82 32.84
CA PHE A 603 -11.78 26.67 34.31
C PHE A 603 -12.42 25.32 34.74
N THR A 604 -11.71 24.67 35.68
CA THR A 604 -11.97 23.58 36.66
C THR A 604 -13.28 22.76 36.79
N PHE A 605 -13.06 21.44 36.96
CA PHE A 605 -13.64 20.44 37.90
C PHE A 605 -15.15 20.15 38.00
N THR A 606 -15.47 18.83 37.95
CA THR A 606 -16.72 18.09 38.30
C THR A 606 -17.99 18.29 37.47
N ARG A 607 -18.32 17.30 36.61
CA ARG A 607 -19.56 16.47 36.65
C ARG A 607 -19.75 15.66 35.36
N HIS A 608 -20.15 14.40 35.51
CA HIS A 608 -20.69 13.54 34.46
C HIS A 608 -21.98 14.12 33.88
N THR A 609 -22.16 14.13 32.54
CA THR A 609 -23.21 13.43 31.75
C THR A 609 -23.24 13.87 30.27
N VAL A 610 -23.31 12.86 29.39
CA VAL A 610 -24.04 12.75 28.10
C VAL A 610 -23.81 13.78 26.96
N GLY A 611 -23.17 13.30 25.88
CA GLY A 611 -23.72 13.36 24.52
C GLY A 611 -23.35 14.51 23.59
N VAL A 612 -22.18 14.42 22.91
CA VAL A 612 -21.94 15.02 21.57
C VAL A 612 -21.00 14.08 20.78
N PRO A 613 -21.24 13.79 19.49
CA PRO A 613 -20.36 12.94 18.69
C PRO A 613 -19.06 13.67 18.31
N GLU A 614 -17.91 13.06 18.62
CA GLU A 614 -16.59 13.55 18.21
C GLU A 614 -16.44 13.56 16.69
N LYS A 615 -16.06 14.72 16.16
CA LYS A 615 -15.71 14.93 14.76
C LYS A 615 -14.27 14.45 14.59
N GLN A 616 -14.07 13.33 13.89
CA GLN A 616 -12.75 12.73 13.63
C GLN A 616 -11.82 13.75 12.93
N ALA A 617 -10.76 14.17 13.61
CA ALA A 617 -9.60 14.77 12.98
C ALA A 617 -8.82 13.67 12.22
N PRO A 618 -8.22 13.95 11.05
CA PRO A 618 -7.28 13.01 10.45
C PRO A 618 -6.19 12.72 11.48
N ALA A 619 -5.94 11.44 11.75
CA ALA A 619 -5.01 11.00 12.78
C ALA A 619 -3.57 11.47 12.46
N THR A 620 -3.22 12.68 12.90
CA THR A 620 -1.88 13.26 12.88
C THR A 620 -1.04 12.57 13.95
N LEU A 621 -0.56 11.37 13.61
CA LEU A 621 0.21 10.47 14.48
C LEU A 621 1.73 10.62 14.28
N ASN A 622 2.25 11.82 14.56
CA ASN A 622 3.66 12.07 14.82
C ASN A 622 3.77 12.96 16.07
N SER A 623 4.09 12.37 17.23
CA SER A 623 4.20 13.04 18.53
C SER A 623 5.47 13.91 18.70
N GLY A 624 5.97 14.50 17.63
CA GLY A 624 7.21 15.30 17.65
C GLY A 624 7.31 16.42 16.62
N VAL A 625 6.22 16.72 15.91
CA VAL A 625 6.17 17.82 14.94
C VAL A 625 4.95 18.65 15.27
N TYR A 626 5.15 19.97 15.41
CA TYR A 626 4.08 20.97 15.60
C TYR A 626 2.85 20.58 14.74
N PRO A 627 1.71 20.20 15.36
CA PRO A 627 0.55 19.68 14.63
C PRO A 627 -0.11 20.78 13.79
N ASP A 628 -0.01 22.01 14.29
CA ASP A 628 -0.26 23.19 13.50
C ASP A 628 1.06 23.59 12.85
N GLY A 629 1.12 23.48 11.53
CA GLY A 629 1.97 24.38 10.75
C GLY A 629 1.79 25.83 11.23
N PRO A 630 2.64 26.77 10.78
CA PRO A 630 2.61 28.16 11.22
C PRO A 630 1.18 28.68 11.45
N PRO A 631 0.85 29.24 12.63
CA PRO A 631 -0.51 29.68 12.90
C PRO A 631 -0.94 30.62 11.78
N VAL A 632 -1.95 30.21 11.01
CA VAL A 632 -2.48 31.01 9.90
C VAL A 632 -3.03 32.28 10.54
N PRO A 633 -2.43 33.46 10.31
CA PRO A 633 -2.88 34.65 11.01
C PRO A 633 -4.31 34.98 10.55
N VAL A 634 -5.21 35.21 11.50
CA VAL A 634 -6.65 35.49 11.34
C VAL A 634 -6.96 36.66 10.36
N ARG A 635 -5.94 37.36 9.84
CA ARG A 635 -6.03 38.45 8.86
C ARG A 635 -5.73 38.04 7.39
N SER A 636 -5.43 36.77 7.11
CA SER A 636 -5.05 36.26 5.77
C SER A 636 -6.22 36.09 4.79
N GLY A 637 -7.47 36.11 5.25
CA GLY A 637 -8.65 35.77 4.43
C GLY A 637 -8.83 36.60 3.14
N LYS A 638 -8.37 37.86 3.11
CA LYS A 638 -8.46 38.71 1.90
C LYS A 638 -7.46 38.35 0.80
N LEU A 639 -6.35 37.67 1.11
CA LEU A 639 -5.30 37.31 0.15
C LEU A 639 -5.28 35.83 -0.21
N LEU A 640 -5.78 34.96 0.68
CA LEU A 640 -6.01 33.53 0.38
C LEU A 640 -7.02 33.31 -0.77
N LYS A 641 -7.84 34.32 -1.10
CA LYS A 641 -8.69 34.30 -2.29
C LYS A 641 -7.92 34.38 -3.62
N TYR A 642 -6.62 34.68 -3.58
CA TYR A 642 -5.74 34.77 -4.74
C TYR A 642 -4.60 33.74 -4.73
N VAL A 643 -4.35 33.04 -3.62
CA VAL A 643 -3.22 32.11 -3.50
C VAL A 643 -3.68 30.86 -2.79
N GLU A 644 -3.38 29.71 -3.39
CA GLU A 644 -3.54 28.40 -2.77
C GLU A 644 -2.29 28.06 -1.96
N THR A 645 -2.45 27.95 -0.65
CA THR A 645 -1.33 27.75 0.30
C THR A 645 -1.23 26.31 0.80
N ALA A 646 -2.08 25.41 0.29
CA ALA A 646 -2.03 23.99 0.60
C ALA A 646 -0.69 23.37 0.17
N GLU A 647 -0.23 22.40 0.97
CA GLU A 647 1.06 21.74 0.75
C GLU A 647 0.94 20.68 -0.34
N VAL A 648 1.88 20.66 -1.27
CA VAL A 648 1.99 19.62 -2.29
C VAL A 648 3.21 18.78 -1.96
N VAL A 649 2.99 17.77 -1.13
CA VAL A 649 4.04 16.90 -0.57
C VAL A 649 3.72 15.45 -0.87
N ARG A 650 4.76 14.62 -0.97
CA ARG A 650 4.63 13.16 -0.89
C ARG A 650 5.55 12.62 0.18
N GLY A 651 5.09 11.61 0.91
CA GLY A 651 5.82 11.04 2.03
C GLY A 651 5.53 9.56 2.25
N PRO A 652 5.81 9.04 3.46
CA PRO A 652 5.66 7.62 3.78
C PRO A 652 4.24 7.06 3.57
N HIS A 653 3.23 7.91 3.68
CA HIS A 653 1.83 7.56 3.44
C HIS A 653 1.49 7.38 1.95
N ASP A 654 2.30 7.95 1.05
CA ASP A 654 2.12 7.85 -0.38
C ASP A 654 2.97 6.71 -0.92
N ALA A 655 2.42 5.50 -1.00
CA ALA A 655 3.16 4.33 -1.48
C ALA A 655 3.83 4.62 -2.85
N PRO A 656 5.13 4.26 -3.03
CA PRO A 656 6.00 3.46 -2.16
C PRO A 656 6.85 4.27 -1.14
N GLY A 657 6.55 5.55 -0.93
CA GLY A 657 7.07 6.36 0.19
C GLY A 657 8.44 7.03 -0.02
N HIS A 658 9.05 6.90 -1.21
CA HIS A 658 10.37 7.47 -1.55
C HIS A 658 10.32 8.40 -2.77
N TRP A 659 9.34 9.32 -2.78
CA TRP A 659 9.09 10.24 -3.88
C TRP A 659 10.01 11.47 -3.86
N LEU A 660 10.46 11.89 -5.05
CA LEU A 660 11.29 13.08 -5.24
C LEU A 660 10.69 14.06 -6.22
N VAL A 661 10.93 15.34 -6.03
CA VAL A 661 10.48 16.37 -6.97
C VAL A 661 11.44 16.47 -8.16
N THR A 662 10.90 16.42 -9.38
CA THR A 662 11.66 16.52 -10.65
C THR A 662 11.19 17.64 -11.57
N ALA A 663 10.01 18.22 -11.32
CA ALA A 663 9.51 19.40 -12.02
C ALA A 663 8.40 20.06 -11.19
N ALA A 664 8.09 21.32 -11.51
CA ALA A 664 6.91 22.00 -10.99
C ALA A 664 6.42 23.07 -11.96
N LYS A 665 5.18 23.51 -11.79
CA LYS A 665 4.60 24.64 -12.51
C LYS A 665 3.66 25.42 -11.62
N LEU A 666 3.55 26.72 -11.89
CA LEU A 666 2.46 27.53 -11.35
C LEU A 666 1.20 27.26 -12.17
N VAL A 667 0.04 27.35 -11.52
CA VAL A 667 -1.26 27.20 -12.17
C VAL A 667 -2.22 28.30 -11.71
N THR A 668 -3.20 28.61 -12.53
CA THR A 668 -4.31 29.49 -12.15
C THR A 668 -5.62 28.74 -12.14
N ASP A 669 -5.89 28.05 -11.03
CA ASP A 669 -7.13 27.28 -10.85
C ASP A 669 -8.11 28.02 -9.92
N GLY A 670 -9.40 28.03 -10.26
CA GLY A 670 -10.44 28.75 -9.52
C GLY A 670 -10.17 30.27 -9.34
N GLY A 671 -9.32 30.85 -10.18
CA GLY A 671 -8.83 32.22 -10.06
C GLY A 671 -7.93 32.50 -8.86
N LYS A 672 -7.19 31.48 -8.41
CA LYS A 672 -6.08 31.55 -7.44
C LYS A 672 -4.77 31.10 -8.09
N ILE A 673 -3.65 31.55 -7.54
CA ILE A 673 -2.31 31.06 -7.87
C ILE A 673 -2.08 29.77 -7.08
N GLY A 674 -1.94 28.66 -7.78
CA GLY A 674 -1.61 27.36 -7.21
C GLY A 674 -0.27 26.82 -7.71
N LEU A 675 0.08 25.64 -7.20
CA LEU A 675 1.30 24.93 -7.56
C LEU A 675 0.97 23.49 -7.92
N HIS A 676 1.45 23.03 -9.07
CA HIS A 676 1.47 21.61 -9.40
C HIS A 676 2.91 21.11 -9.37
N VAL A 677 3.14 19.99 -8.71
CA VAL A 677 4.46 19.41 -8.51
C VAL A 677 4.51 18.04 -9.17
N LYS A 678 5.58 17.79 -9.92
CA LYS A 678 5.85 16.49 -10.52
C LYS A 678 6.80 15.70 -9.63
N PHE A 679 6.30 14.58 -9.13
CA PHE A 679 7.05 13.60 -8.36
C PHE A 679 7.57 12.50 -9.28
N ALA A 680 8.72 11.94 -8.94
CA ALA A 680 9.29 10.78 -9.59
C ALA A 680 9.73 9.74 -8.56
N LEU A 681 9.58 8.47 -8.93
CA LEU A 681 10.27 7.34 -8.33
C LEU A 681 11.49 7.03 -9.18
N LEU A 682 12.62 6.79 -8.52
CA LEU A 682 13.87 6.52 -9.18
C LEU A 682 14.22 5.04 -9.03
N ASP A 683 14.80 4.47 -10.07
CA ASP A 683 15.62 3.27 -9.98
C ASP A 683 17.03 3.69 -9.64
N TYR A 684 17.52 3.17 -8.51
CA TYR A 684 18.87 3.38 -8.02
C TYR A 684 19.78 2.24 -8.51
N PRO A 685 21.09 2.51 -8.68
CA PRO A 685 22.06 1.54 -9.20
C PRO A 685 22.33 0.36 -8.26
#